data_AF-A0A8C8S2P0-F1
#
_entry.id   AF-A0A8C8S2P0-F1
#
_cell.length_a   1.000
_cell.length_b   1.000
_cell.length_c   1.000
_cell.angle_alpha   90.00
_cell.angle_beta   90.00
_cell.angle_gamma   90.00
#
_symmetry.space_group_name_H-M   'P 1'
#
loop_
_entity.id
_entity.type
_entity.pdbx_description
1 polymer ?
#
loop_
_entity_poly.entity_id
_entity_poly.type
_entity_poly.pdbx_seq_one_letter_code
_entity_poly.pdbx_strand_id
1 'polypeptide(L)'
;ITNHSLKEKLQNSNLYVNSTQFSLLLLNLEEYYFEQHTANHIIKRDCKDERKTRGSLKICSKSIIFEPDEKLQPIIKIPLRDCISIEATEDDEANNPFTWYVNLRGLGTYIFDKTEYLFQLDVAGKVDDVIQTLLQLNRASHLDKLGDQAAMITAILQSRLARTSFDKNRFQNISETLHMECEAEMVTPLVTNPGHVCITDANLYFQPLNGYPKPVVHITMHNVRRIYKRRHGLMPLGLEVFCTENDLCSDIYLKFYNSQDRDELYFHIATYLENHITEQTAESYMLQWQRGHISNYQYLLHLNNLADRSCNDLSQYPVFPWIIADYSSLELDLTRPETFRDLSKPVGALNKERLEGLLVCGQNMENKLIKSHYKSEAFCLFKMKSIRQLTLVIVFLQKLIPEFYENDSSFLVNSLKLDLGKRQGGKMVDNVELPPWASDPDDFLQKCQNALESQYVSEHLHEWIDLVFGYKQKGREAIAANNVFHPLTYEGGVDLNSILDPNEKVALLTQILEFGQTPKQLFTTPHPQRIIPKFKSLSRTSSHNVSIAESPVSPNEESFEDLTEESITLAWNNIAKLKLYEQYKIHKDTAVQSCSVFVITSLIFALDSTLKMFSKESKMLQRSVSFSNMALSSCLILPGDTTVISSSWDNHIYFYSIAFGRLQDTLLGHDDAISKICWHDNRLYSASWDSTVKVWHCVPAEVLSTKRHHFELLAELEHDVSELEHLYYVTFFKLLHGFIYGSQDGNDAW
;
A
#
# COMPACT_ATOMS: atom_id res chain seq x y z
N ILE A 1 -13.16 8.67 16.29
CA ILE A 1 -11.83 8.11 16.58
C ILE A 1 -10.88 8.41 15.42
N THR A 2 -11.18 8.17 14.14
CA THR A 2 -10.24 8.42 13.01
C THR A 2 -10.18 9.85 12.44
N ASN A 3 -10.70 10.87 13.14
CA ASN A 3 -11.11 12.10 12.47
C ASN A 3 -10.08 13.24 12.45
N HIS A 4 -8.84 13.08 12.92
CA HIS A 4 -7.90 14.21 13.05
C HIS A 4 -6.65 14.18 12.15
N SER A 5 -6.03 13.02 11.86
CA SER A 5 -5.03 12.93 10.76
C SER A 5 -5.65 13.31 9.40
N LEU A 6 -6.91 12.90 9.19
CA LEU A 6 -7.78 13.39 8.11
C LEU A 6 -8.10 14.89 8.23
N LYS A 7 -8.26 15.43 9.45
CA LYS A 7 -8.51 16.85 9.70
C LYS A 7 -7.27 17.70 9.45
N GLU A 8 -6.09 17.23 9.80
CA GLU A 8 -4.83 17.92 9.57
C GLU A 8 -4.52 18.00 8.08
N LYS A 9 -4.83 16.98 7.28
CA LYS A 9 -4.76 17.11 5.80
C LYS A 9 -5.90 17.95 5.23
N LEU A 10 -7.10 17.91 5.80
CA LEU A 10 -8.19 18.86 5.48
C LEU A 10 -7.86 20.30 5.94
N GLN A 11 -6.96 20.49 6.90
CA GLN A 11 -6.51 21.78 7.44
C GLN A 11 -5.23 22.31 6.78
N ASN A 12 -4.29 21.44 6.37
CA ASN A 12 -2.99 21.78 5.75
C ASN A 12 -3.06 21.86 4.23
N SER A 13 -3.98 21.15 3.58
CA SER A 13 -4.54 21.69 2.36
C SER A 13 -5.35 22.93 2.78
N ASN A 14 -5.19 24.09 2.15
CA ASN A 14 -5.96 25.31 2.41
C ASN A 14 -7.48 25.08 2.14
N LEU A 15 -8.13 24.19 2.88
CA LEU A 15 -9.44 23.58 2.64
C LEU A 15 -10.34 23.67 3.87
N TYR A 16 -9.79 23.85 5.08
CA TYR A 16 -10.56 24.18 6.27
C TYR A 16 -9.84 25.24 7.13
N VAL A 17 -9.80 26.47 6.61
CA VAL A 17 -9.80 27.66 7.45
C VAL A 17 -11.21 28.23 7.45
N ASN A 18 -11.94 28.02 8.55
CA ASN A 18 -13.15 28.74 8.98
C ASN A 18 -14.37 28.75 8.02
N SER A 19 -15.51 28.14 8.41
CA SER A 19 -16.81 28.86 8.53
C SER A 19 -18.09 28.01 8.65
N THR A 20 -18.14 26.71 8.31
CA THR A 20 -19.42 25.98 8.24
C THR A 20 -19.70 25.09 9.46
N GLN A 21 -20.96 25.05 9.93
CA GLN A 21 -21.50 24.09 10.90
C GLN A 21 -21.76 22.70 10.29
N PHE A 22 -22.00 22.63 8.98
CA PHE A 22 -22.31 21.38 8.28
C PHE A 22 -21.11 20.44 8.28
N SER A 23 -21.34 19.24 8.81
CA SER A 23 -20.42 18.12 8.71
C SER A 23 -21.03 17.04 7.83
N LEU A 24 -20.22 16.44 6.96
CA LEU A 24 -20.61 15.24 6.19
C LEU A 24 -21.03 14.06 7.08
N LEU A 25 -20.70 14.13 8.39
CA LEU A 25 -21.21 13.21 9.41
C LEU A 25 -22.75 13.21 9.54
N LEU A 26 -23.41 14.23 9.00
CA LEU A 26 -24.87 14.31 8.97
C LEU A 26 -25.49 13.42 7.89
N LEU A 27 -24.72 12.94 6.91
CA LEU A 27 -25.22 12.07 5.85
C LEU A 27 -25.46 10.65 6.37
N ASN A 28 -26.49 9.99 5.85
CA ASN A 28 -26.72 8.57 6.12
C ASN A 28 -25.71 7.71 5.34
N LEU A 29 -25.58 6.43 5.72
CA LEU A 29 -24.80 5.47 4.95
C LEU A 29 -25.34 5.39 3.51
N GLU A 30 -24.42 5.36 2.55
CA GLU A 30 -24.72 5.34 1.10
C GLU A 30 -25.59 6.52 0.64
N GLU A 31 -25.52 7.66 1.34
CA GLU A 31 -26.19 8.87 0.92
C GLU A 31 -25.25 9.76 0.09
N TYR A 32 -25.58 9.94 -1.19
CA TYR A 32 -24.85 10.82 -2.09
C TYR A 32 -25.21 12.28 -1.87
N TYR A 33 -24.21 13.16 -1.92
CA TYR A 33 -24.38 14.61 -1.90
C TYR A 33 -24.47 15.17 -3.33
N PHE A 34 -25.66 15.61 -3.74
CA PHE A 34 -25.96 15.92 -5.14
C PHE A 34 -25.57 17.33 -5.55
N GLU A 35 -25.93 18.32 -4.74
CA GLU A 35 -25.71 19.73 -5.05
C GLU A 35 -26.00 20.65 -3.85
N GLN A 36 -25.51 21.88 -3.97
CA GLN A 36 -25.65 22.94 -2.98
C GLN A 36 -26.23 24.18 -3.65
N HIS A 37 -27.16 24.84 -2.97
CA HIS A 37 -27.69 26.15 -3.35
C HIS A 37 -27.70 27.09 -2.16
N THR A 38 -27.53 28.38 -2.42
CA THR A 38 -27.80 29.41 -1.40
C THR A 38 -29.29 29.68 -1.37
N ALA A 39 -29.89 29.66 -0.19
CA ALA A 39 -31.32 29.78 0.00
C ALA A 39 -31.68 30.57 1.26
N ASN A 40 -32.86 31.19 1.26
CA ASN A 40 -33.46 31.83 2.42
C ASN A 40 -34.60 30.96 2.95
N HIS A 41 -34.47 30.47 4.18
CA HIS A 41 -35.55 29.83 4.91
C HIS A 41 -36.49 30.90 5.47
N ILE A 42 -37.76 30.88 5.06
CA ILE A 42 -38.76 31.87 5.48
C ILE A 42 -39.69 31.22 6.49
N ILE A 43 -39.77 31.81 7.67
CA ILE A 43 -40.73 31.40 8.71
C ILE A 43 -41.86 32.43 8.70
N LYS A 44 -43.04 32.01 8.23
CA LYS A 44 -44.27 32.82 8.31
C LYS A 44 -44.86 32.63 9.72
N ARG A 45 -44.86 33.68 10.54
CA ARG A 45 -45.65 33.71 11.78
C ARG A 45 -46.99 34.39 11.51
N ASP A 46 -48.04 33.91 12.16
CA ASP A 46 -49.37 34.52 12.07
C ASP A 46 -49.27 36.03 12.34
N CYS A 47 -49.53 36.83 11.31
CA CYS A 47 -49.46 38.30 11.22
C CYS A 47 -48.10 38.91 10.83
N LYS A 48 -47.96 39.26 9.54
CA LYS A 48 -47.08 40.24 8.86
C LYS A 48 -45.55 40.22 9.06
N ASP A 49 -45.01 39.50 10.02
CA ASP A 49 -43.55 39.41 10.23
C ASP A 49 -42.99 38.14 9.56
N GLU A 50 -42.47 38.29 8.34
CA GLU A 50 -41.69 37.26 7.67
C GLU A 50 -40.24 37.27 8.19
N ARG A 51 -39.85 36.22 8.92
CA ARG A 51 -38.44 36.05 9.30
C ARG A 51 -37.73 35.25 8.22
N LYS A 52 -36.83 35.91 7.47
CA LYS A 52 -35.95 35.26 6.49
C LYS A 52 -34.61 34.94 7.12
N THR A 53 -34.20 33.69 7.04
CA THR A 53 -32.88 33.22 7.48
C THR A 53 -32.11 32.74 6.27
N ARG A 54 -31.00 33.39 5.95
CA ARG A 54 -30.11 32.96 4.88
C ARG A 54 -29.29 31.74 5.29
N GLY A 55 -29.07 30.83 4.36
CA GLY A 55 -28.23 29.66 4.57
C GLY A 55 -27.94 28.89 3.28
N SER A 56 -27.31 27.74 3.47
CA SER A 56 -26.98 26.79 2.42
C SER A 56 -27.97 25.61 2.45
N LEU A 57 -28.70 25.43 1.35
CA LEU A 57 -29.55 24.27 1.10
C LEU A 57 -28.74 23.19 0.36
N LYS A 58 -28.58 22.04 0.99
CA LYS A 58 -27.81 20.89 0.49
C LYS A 58 -28.75 19.75 0.16
N ILE A 59 -28.73 19.32 -1.09
CA ILE A 59 -29.59 18.25 -1.60
C ILE A 59 -28.80 16.96 -1.59
N CYS A 60 -29.32 15.95 -0.91
CA CYS A 60 -28.72 14.63 -0.81
C CYS A 60 -29.73 13.57 -1.28
N SER A 61 -29.23 12.37 -1.58
CA SER A 61 -30.06 11.30 -2.16
C SER A 61 -31.21 10.82 -1.27
N LYS A 62 -31.09 10.95 0.07
CA LYS A 62 -32.09 10.46 1.04
C LYS A 62 -32.67 11.58 1.91
N SER A 63 -32.04 12.75 1.94
CA SER A 63 -32.44 13.87 2.80
C SER A 63 -32.03 15.22 2.23
N ILE A 64 -32.63 16.26 2.76
CA ILE A 64 -32.32 17.65 2.44
C ILE A 64 -31.85 18.32 3.71
N ILE A 65 -30.73 19.03 3.63
CA ILE A 65 -30.08 19.64 4.78
C ILE A 65 -29.97 21.14 4.56
N PHE A 66 -30.57 21.92 5.43
CA PHE A 66 -30.43 23.37 5.45
C PHE A 66 -29.52 23.79 6.60
N GLU A 67 -28.44 24.48 6.25
CA GLU A 67 -27.46 25.03 7.17
C GLU A 67 -27.60 26.56 7.20
N PRO A 68 -28.09 27.16 8.29
CA PRO A 68 -28.13 28.62 8.43
C PRO A 68 -26.72 29.24 8.44
N ASP A 69 -26.57 30.45 7.90
CA ASP A 69 -25.30 31.20 7.96
C ASP A 69 -24.93 31.60 9.41
N GLU A 70 -25.95 31.78 10.26
CA GLU A 70 -25.78 32.10 11.68
C GLU A 70 -25.47 30.85 12.51
N LYS A 71 -24.24 30.78 13.04
CA LYS A 71 -23.72 29.64 13.83
C LYS A 71 -24.48 29.30 15.13
N LEU A 72 -25.48 30.08 15.54
CA LEU A 72 -26.30 29.81 16.72
C LEU A 72 -27.62 29.11 16.37
N GLN A 73 -28.00 29.09 15.09
CA GLN A 73 -29.22 28.44 14.65
C GLN A 73 -28.98 26.94 14.37
N PRO A 74 -29.98 26.08 14.61
CA PRO A 74 -29.85 24.65 14.37
C PRO A 74 -29.90 24.31 12.89
N ILE A 75 -29.12 23.31 12.48
CA ILE A 75 -29.21 22.69 11.16
C ILE A 75 -30.55 21.94 11.06
N ILE A 76 -31.24 22.13 9.93
CA ILE A 76 -32.49 21.43 9.64
C ILE A 76 -32.16 20.27 8.70
N LYS A 77 -32.45 19.03 9.10
CA LYS A 77 -32.34 17.83 8.25
C LYS A 77 -33.73 17.23 8.02
N ILE A 78 -34.12 17.12 6.76
CA ILE A 78 -35.44 16.66 6.33
C ILE A 78 -35.26 15.36 5.52
N PRO A 79 -35.65 14.19 6.05
CA PRO A 79 -35.63 12.94 5.29
C PRO A 79 -36.64 12.99 4.13
N LEU A 80 -36.21 12.66 2.92
CA LEU A 80 -37.09 12.68 1.74
C LEU A 80 -38.26 11.72 1.88
N ARG A 81 -38.06 10.58 2.53
CA ARG A 81 -39.11 9.59 2.77
C ARG A 81 -40.28 10.13 3.61
N ASP A 82 -40.04 11.16 4.41
CA ASP A 82 -41.06 11.78 5.26
C ASP A 82 -41.78 12.95 4.54
N CYS A 83 -41.32 13.33 3.34
CA CYS A 83 -41.88 14.42 2.55
C CYS A 83 -43.14 14.00 1.78
N ILE A 84 -44.26 14.68 2.02
CA ILE A 84 -45.54 14.40 1.35
C ILE A 84 -45.65 15.05 -0.04
N SER A 85 -45.18 16.29 -0.19
CA SER A 85 -45.31 17.10 -1.41
C SER A 85 -44.09 17.98 -1.61
N ILE A 86 -43.75 18.27 -2.86
CA ILE A 86 -42.70 19.21 -3.27
C ILE A 86 -43.26 19.99 -4.46
N GLU A 87 -43.51 21.29 -4.28
CA GLU A 87 -44.18 22.15 -5.26
C GLU A 87 -43.46 23.50 -5.35
N ALA A 88 -43.54 24.16 -6.51
CA ALA A 88 -43.17 25.56 -6.68
C ALA A 88 -44.38 26.43 -6.33
N THR A 89 -44.19 27.59 -5.69
CA THR A 89 -45.25 28.61 -5.66
C THR A 89 -45.20 29.54 -6.84
N GLU A 90 -46.38 29.86 -7.32
CA GLU A 90 -46.67 30.95 -8.23
C GLU A 90 -46.79 32.25 -7.42
N ASP A 91 -45.70 32.99 -7.20
CA ASP A 91 -45.77 34.39 -6.74
C ASP A 91 -45.15 35.30 -7.82
N ASP A 92 -46.00 36.17 -8.38
CA ASP A 92 -45.85 36.85 -9.68
C ASP A 92 -45.10 38.20 -9.64
N GLU A 93 -44.31 38.50 -8.60
CA GLU A 93 -43.60 39.78 -8.50
C GLU A 93 -42.07 39.64 -8.62
N ALA A 94 -41.57 39.89 -9.84
CA ALA A 94 -40.28 40.46 -10.26
C ALA A 94 -38.96 40.13 -9.51
N ASN A 95 -38.92 39.09 -8.67
CA ASN A 95 -37.72 38.57 -8.02
C ASN A 95 -38.00 37.17 -7.43
N ASN A 96 -38.48 36.24 -8.28
CA ASN A 96 -38.81 34.82 -8.02
C ASN A 96 -38.48 34.29 -6.61
N PRO A 97 -39.36 34.48 -5.62
CA PRO A 97 -39.37 33.64 -4.44
C PRO A 97 -40.05 32.31 -4.79
N PHE A 98 -39.29 31.22 -4.81
CA PHE A 98 -39.92 29.89 -4.79
C PHE A 98 -40.27 29.55 -3.35
N THR A 99 -41.46 28.99 -3.16
CA THR A 99 -41.92 28.49 -1.88
C THR A 99 -42.00 27.00 -1.92
N TRP A 100 -41.42 26.36 -0.91
CA TRP A 100 -41.63 24.95 -0.63
C TRP A 100 -42.87 24.76 0.24
N TYR A 101 -43.67 23.74 -0.10
CA TYR A 101 -44.65 23.14 0.82
C TYR A 101 -44.18 21.74 1.20
N VAL A 102 -43.39 21.60 2.27
CA VAL A 102 -43.10 20.28 2.84
C VAL A 102 -44.07 20.03 3.97
N ASN A 103 -45.00 19.11 3.79
CA ASN A 103 -45.75 18.53 4.90
C ASN A 103 -44.98 17.29 5.36
N LEU A 104 -44.34 17.33 6.53
CA LEU A 104 -43.70 16.16 7.13
C LEU A 104 -44.72 15.37 7.94
N ARG A 105 -44.97 14.10 7.59
CA ARG A 105 -45.59 13.14 8.51
C ARG A 105 -44.51 12.21 9.04
N GLY A 106 -43.98 12.53 10.22
CA GLY A 106 -43.11 11.62 10.96
C GLY A 106 -43.89 10.41 11.51
N LEU A 107 -43.34 9.21 11.34
CA LEU A 107 -43.79 7.98 11.99
C LEU A 107 -43.08 7.83 13.34
N GLY A 108 -43.76 8.19 14.44
CA GLY A 108 -43.31 7.95 15.81
C GLY A 108 -44.25 8.55 16.87
N THR A 109 -44.35 7.89 18.04
CA THR A 109 -45.12 8.35 19.21
C THR A 109 -44.70 9.77 19.62
N TYR A 110 -45.66 10.64 19.95
CA TYR A 110 -45.56 12.05 20.41
C TYR A 110 -45.90 13.12 19.33
N ILE A 111 -47.09 13.73 19.52
CA ILE A 111 -47.72 14.97 18.99
C ILE A 111 -47.47 15.34 17.50
N PHE A 112 -48.55 15.33 16.72
CA PHE A 112 -48.60 15.73 15.31
C PHE A 112 -48.74 17.25 15.17
N ASP A 113 -47.73 17.91 14.61
CA ASP A 113 -47.87 19.25 14.05
C ASP A 113 -47.35 19.23 12.60
N LYS A 114 -48.10 19.82 11.67
CA LYS A 114 -47.71 19.89 10.25
C LYS A 114 -46.71 21.04 10.11
N THR A 115 -45.42 20.75 10.12
CA THR A 115 -44.40 21.80 9.94
C THR A 115 -44.16 22.04 8.46
N GLU A 116 -44.53 23.23 7.96
CA GLU A 116 -44.22 23.69 6.60
C GLU A 116 -42.83 24.36 6.57
N TYR A 117 -41.97 23.93 5.65
CA TYR A 117 -40.66 24.54 5.41
C TYR A 117 -40.66 25.25 4.07
N LEU A 118 -40.24 26.53 4.07
CA LEU A 118 -40.29 27.41 2.93
C LEU A 118 -38.87 27.92 2.59
N PHE A 119 -38.34 27.56 1.42
CA PHE A 119 -37.00 27.99 0.96
C PHE A 119 -37.05 28.76 -0.36
N GLN A 120 -36.53 29.99 -0.35
CA GLN A 120 -36.32 30.83 -1.53
C GLN A 120 -34.87 30.71 -2.01
N LEU A 121 -34.62 30.22 -3.22
CA LEU A 121 -33.28 30.13 -3.81
C LEU A 121 -32.76 31.50 -4.29
N ASP A 122 -31.48 31.79 -4.07
CA ASP A 122 -30.85 33.06 -4.49
C ASP A 122 -30.67 33.16 -6.02
N VAL A 123 -30.62 32.03 -6.75
CA VAL A 123 -30.35 31.99 -8.20
C VAL A 123 -31.64 31.79 -8.98
N ALA A 124 -32.09 32.85 -9.67
CA ALA A 124 -33.26 32.80 -10.56
C ALA A 124 -33.03 31.82 -11.73
N GLY A 125 -34.07 31.02 -12.06
CA GLY A 125 -34.08 30.11 -13.21
C GLY A 125 -33.56 28.69 -12.97
N LYS A 126 -33.00 28.38 -11.79
CA LYS A 126 -32.57 27.01 -11.44
C LYS A 126 -33.62 26.18 -10.69
N VAL A 127 -34.73 26.78 -10.33
CA VAL A 127 -35.59 26.18 -9.30
C VAL A 127 -36.42 25.03 -9.85
N ASP A 128 -36.85 25.12 -11.11
CA ASP A 128 -37.51 23.99 -11.76
C ASP A 128 -36.60 22.76 -11.81
N ASP A 129 -35.31 22.95 -12.14
CA ASP A 129 -34.32 21.86 -12.16
C ASP A 129 -34.12 21.24 -10.76
N VAL A 130 -34.05 22.08 -9.73
CA VAL A 130 -33.93 21.65 -8.33
C VAL A 130 -35.17 20.85 -7.90
N ILE A 131 -36.36 21.33 -8.23
CA ILE A 131 -37.63 20.66 -7.91
C ILE A 131 -37.72 19.32 -8.64
N GLN A 132 -37.38 19.26 -9.93
CA GLN A 132 -37.37 17.99 -10.67
C GLN A 132 -36.41 16.98 -10.04
N THR A 133 -35.21 17.42 -9.65
CA THR A 133 -34.23 16.55 -8.96
C THR A 133 -34.79 16.04 -7.63
N LEU A 134 -35.40 16.91 -6.83
CA LEU A 134 -36.00 16.53 -5.56
C LEU A 134 -37.19 15.59 -5.72
N LEU A 135 -38.05 15.78 -6.73
CA LEU A 135 -39.16 14.90 -7.05
C LEU A 135 -38.66 13.50 -7.45
N GLN A 136 -37.59 13.42 -8.25
CA GLN A 136 -36.98 12.14 -8.62
C GLN A 136 -36.39 11.43 -7.39
N LEU A 137 -35.65 12.14 -6.53
CA LEU A 137 -35.09 11.58 -5.30
C LEU A 137 -36.18 11.19 -4.28
N ASN A 138 -37.27 11.96 -4.21
CA ASN A 138 -38.42 11.62 -3.37
C ASN A 138 -39.12 10.34 -3.86
N ARG A 139 -39.26 10.16 -5.18
CA ARG A 139 -39.77 8.89 -5.74
C ARG A 139 -38.85 7.72 -5.39
N ALA A 140 -37.54 7.93 -5.49
CA ALA A 140 -36.56 6.91 -5.10
C ALA A 140 -36.69 6.52 -3.62
N SER A 141 -36.85 7.49 -2.71
CA SER A 141 -36.93 7.24 -1.26
C SER A 141 -38.16 6.40 -0.83
N HIS A 142 -39.20 6.35 -1.67
CA HIS A 142 -40.45 5.63 -1.43
C HIS A 142 -40.49 4.21 -2.01
N LEU A 143 -39.47 3.77 -2.75
CA LEU A 143 -39.42 2.39 -3.25
C LEU A 143 -39.19 1.41 -2.10
N ASP A 144 -39.86 0.25 -2.12
CA ASP A 144 -39.78 -0.72 -1.02
C ASP A 144 -38.44 -1.47 -0.98
N LYS A 145 -37.83 -1.69 -2.15
CA LYS A 145 -36.60 -2.46 -2.31
C LYS A 145 -35.38 -1.56 -2.42
N LEU A 146 -34.36 -1.82 -1.59
CA LEU A 146 -33.11 -1.05 -1.57
C LEU A 146 -32.36 -1.10 -2.90
N GLY A 147 -32.37 -2.22 -3.62
CA GLY A 147 -31.73 -2.32 -4.93
C GLY A 147 -32.37 -1.40 -5.97
N ASP A 148 -33.70 -1.29 -5.94
CA ASP A 148 -34.46 -0.40 -6.83
C ASP A 148 -34.21 1.08 -6.47
N GLN A 149 -34.11 1.40 -5.17
CA GLN A 149 -33.70 2.74 -4.70
C GLN A 149 -32.32 3.12 -5.24
N ALA A 150 -31.34 2.23 -5.05
CA ALA A 150 -29.97 2.45 -5.49
C ALA A 150 -29.90 2.60 -7.01
N ALA A 151 -30.57 1.73 -7.77
CA ALA A 151 -30.62 1.79 -9.23
C ALA A 151 -31.23 3.12 -9.73
N MET A 152 -32.32 3.59 -9.11
CA MET A 152 -32.92 4.88 -9.48
C MET A 152 -31.98 6.05 -9.16
N ILE A 153 -31.33 6.06 -8.00
CA ILE A 153 -30.36 7.10 -7.62
C ILE A 153 -29.16 7.09 -8.58
N THR A 154 -28.61 5.92 -8.91
CA THR A 154 -27.52 5.77 -9.88
C THR A 154 -27.93 6.27 -11.25
N ALA A 155 -29.14 5.97 -11.73
CA ALA A 155 -29.64 6.46 -13.01
C ALA A 155 -29.76 7.99 -13.04
N ILE A 156 -30.22 8.63 -11.95
CA ILE A 156 -30.26 10.10 -11.83
C ILE A 156 -28.84 10.67 -11.89
N LEU A 157 -27.88 10.07 -11.17
CA LEU A 157 -26.48 10.50 -11.19
C LEU A 157 -25.85 10.38 -12.58
N GLN A 158 -26.02 9.24 -13.25
CA GLN A 158 -25.52 9.01 -14.61
C GLN A 158 -26.13 9.98 -15.61
N SER A 159 -27.44 10.25 -15.50
CA SER A 159 -28.08 11.25 -16.35
C SER A 159 -27.53 12.66 -16.14
N ARG A 160 -27.09 13.01 -14.92
CA ARG A 160 -26.46 14.30 -14.64
C ARG A 160 -25.04 14.37 -15.19
N LEU A 161 -24.24 13.33 -14.96
CA LEU A 161 -22.88 13.21 -15.49
C LEU A 161 -22.86 13.38 -17.01
N ALA A 162 -23.69 12.61 -17.73
CA ALA A 162 -23.76 12.64 -19.20
C ALA A 162 -24.22 14.00 -19.80
N ARG A 163 -24.83 14.89 -19.00
CA ARG A 163 -25.25 16.24 -19.42
C ARG A 163 -24.20 17.31 -19.13
N THR A 164 -23.09 16.93 -18.50
CA THR A 164 -22.03 17.84 -18.08
C THR A 164 -20.70 17.37 -18.65
N SER A 165 -19.75 18.28 -18.69
CA SER A 165 -18.36 17.98 -19.05
C SER A 165 -17.45 18.82 -18.16
N PHE A 166 -16.16 18.53 -18.17
CA PHE A 166 -15.18 19.36 -17.50
C PHE A 166 -15.20 20.79 -18.07
N ASP A 167 -15.20 21.80 -17.20
CA ASP A 167 -15.15 23.21 -17.60
C ASP A 167 -13.71 23.58 -17.96
N LYS A 168 -13.40 23.59 -19.26
CA LYS A 168 -12.04 23.85 -19.79
C LYS A 168 -11.50 25.25 -19.42
N ASN A 169 -12.36 26.19 -19.01
CA ASN A 169 -11.90 27.49 -18.50
C ASN A 169 -11.26 27.39 -17.10
N ARG A 170 -11.33 26.22 -16.47
CA ARG A 170 -10.73 25.93 -15.16
C ARG A 170 -9.29 25.43 -15.24
N PHE A 171 -8.73 25.26 -16.44
CA PHE A 171 -7.30 24.97 -16.59
C PHE A 171 -6.47 26.12 -16.01
N GLN A 172 -5.37 25.79 -15.35
CA GLN A 172 -4.48 26.79 -14.78
C GLN A 172 -3.79 27.62 -15.85
N ASN A 173 -3.43 26.98 -16.97
CA ASN A 173 -2.79 27.63 -18.09
C ASN A 173 -3.51 27.32 -19.41
N ILE A 174 -3.69 28.37 -20.22
CA ILE A 174 -4.37 28.30 -21.52
C ILE A 174 -3.58 27.44 -22.52
N SER A 175 -2.27 27.27 -22.31
CA SER A 175 -1.42 26.43 -23.15
C SER A 175 -1.45 24.94 -22.82
N GLU A 176 -2.15 24.52 -21.76
CA GLU A 176 -2.26 23.10 -21.40
C GLU A 176 -2.98 22.31 -22.50
N THR A 177 -2.45 21.15 -22.82
CA THR A 177 -3.02 20.25 -23.83
C THR A 177 -3.76 19.12 -23.14
N LEU A 178 -5.06 18.98 -23.44
CA LEU A 178 -5.89 17.90 -22.93
C LEU A 178 -5.44 16.57 -23.54
N HIS A 179 -5.13 15.59 -22.70
CA HIS A 179 -4.85 14.22 -23.12
C HIS A 179 -6.10 13.34 -23.03
N MET A 180 -6.83 13.44 -21.91
CA MET A 180 -8.03 12.64 -21.66
C MET A 180 -9.01 13.37 -20.74
N GLU A 181 -10.30 13.11 -20.97
CA GLU A 181 -11.42 13.44 -20.08
C GLU A 181 -12.32 12.21 -19.92
N CYS A 182 -12.68 11.85 -18.68
CA CYS A 182 -13.62 10.76 -18.42
C CYS A 182 -14.42 10.99 -17.12
N GLU A 183 -15.48 10.21 -16.93
CA GLU A 183 -16.35 10.27 -15.76
C GLU A 183 -15.77 9.42 -14.62
N ALA A 184 -15.71 9.99 -13.41
CA ALA A 184 -15.20 9.30 -12.24
C ALA A 184 -15.89 9.79 -10.95
N GLU A 185 -15.75 9.03 -9.88
CA GLU A 185 -16.15 9.42 -8.54
C GLU A 185 -14.91 9.64 -7.67
N MET A 186 -14.80 10.82 -7.05
CA MET A 186 -13.76 11.05 -6.05
C MET A 186 -14.20 10.48 -4.71
N VAL A 187 -13.44 9.52 -4.22
CA VAL A 187 -13.67 8.82 -2.96
C VAL A 187 -12.99 9.59 -1.85
N THR A 188 -13.75 9.94 -0.82
CA THR A 188 -13.26 10.47 0.45
C THR A 188 -13.82 9.62 1.58
N PRO A 189 -13.24 9.65 2.79
CA PRO A 189 -13.63 8.73 3.86
C PRO A 189 -15.11 8.77 4.24
N LEU A 190 -15.76 9.94 4.08
CA LEU A 190 -17.16 10.13 4.46
C LEU A 190 -18.12 10.13 3.28
N VAL A 191 -17.67 10.54 2.09
CA VAL A 191 -18.52 10.68 0.90
C VAL A 191 -17.78 10.35 -0.38
N THR A 192 -18.57 9.94 -1.37
CA THR A 192 -18.12 9.75 -2.74
C THR A 192 -18.78 10.82 -3.62
N ASN A 193 -17.98 11.62 -4.30
CA ASN A 193 -18.45 12.73 -5.13
C ASN A 193 -18.30 12.38 -6.61
N PRO A 194 -19.39 12.20 -7.37
CA PRO A 194 -19.32 12.02 -8.82
C PRO A 194 -18.88 13.31 -9.52
N GLY A 195 -18.12 13.17 -10.61
CA GLY A 195 -17.58 14.28 -11.37
C GLY A 195 -16.83 13.87 -12.63
N HIS A 196 -16.06 14.81 -13.16
CA HIS A 196 -15.23 14.63 -14.35
C HIS A 196 -13.76 14.72 -13.98
N VAL A 197 -12.98 13.72 -14.40
CA VAL A 197 -11.52 13.76 -14.33
C VAL A 197 -10.95 14.14 -15.68
N CYS A 198 -9.91 14.98 -15.66
CA CYS A 198 -9.24 15.45 -16.84
C CYS A 198 -7.72 15.44 -16.59
N ILE A 199 -6.95 14.93 -17.53
CA ILE A 199 -5.48 14.96 -17.46
C ILE A 199 -4.91 15.74 -18.64
N THR A 200 -3.98 16.65 -18.32
CA THR A 200 -3.23 17.45 -19.28
C THR A 200 -1.75 17.07 -19.25
N ASP A 201 -0.95 17.74 -20.07
CA ASP A 201 0.51 17.64 -20.06
C ASP A 201 1.16 18.13 -18.76
N ALA A 202 0.44 18.91 -17.95
CA ALA A 202 0.97 19.52 -16.72
C ALA A 202 0.21 19.15 -15.45
N ASN A 203 -1.10 18.87 -15.53
CA ASN A 203 -1.96 18.76 -14.36
C ASN A 203 -3.00 17.63 -14.51
N LEU A 204 -3.32 17.01 -13.38
CA LEU A 204 -4.50 16.18 -13.19
C LEU A 204 -5.58 17.03 -12.52
N TYR A 205 -6.77 17.10 -13.11
CA TYR A 205 -7.93 17.83 -12.59
C TYR A 205 -9.08 16.87 -12.27
N PHE A 206 -9.84 17.21 -11.24
CA PHE A 206 -11.11 16.59 -10.92
C PHE A 206 -12.14 17.66 -10.58
N GLN A 207 -13.27 17.65 -11.29
CA GLN A 207 -14.38 18.58 -11.11
C GLN A 207 -15.60 17.85 -10.54
N PRO A 208 -15.91 17.98 -9.24
CA PRO A 208 -17.11 17.38 -8.65
C PRO A 208 -18.39 18.06 -9.15
N LEU A 209 -19.46 17.28 -9.34
CA LEU A 209 -20.77 17.82 -9.74
C LEU A 209 -21.39 18.78 -8.71
N ASN A 210 -21.13 18.52 -7.43
CA ASN A 210 -21.68 19.30 -6.32
C ASN A 210 -20.78 20.48 -5.89
N GLY A 211 -19.60 20.65 -6.51
CA GLY A 211 -18.63 21.68 -6.15
C GLY A 211 -17.94 21.47 -4.79
N TYR A 212 -18.08 20.30 -4.17
CA TYR A 212 -17.48 19.94 -2.89
C TYR A 212 -16.33 18.91 -3.08
N PRO A 213 -15.20 19.04 -2.36
CA PRO A 213 -14.86 20.02 -1.33
C PRO A 213 -14.43 21.38 -1.90
N LYS A 214 -14.05 21.43 -3.18
CA LYS A 214 -13.73 22.63 -3.95
C LYS A 214 -14.36 22.52 -5.34
N PRO A 215 -14.58 23.64 -6.05
CA PRO A 215 -15.14 23.62 -7.41
C PRO A 215 -14.33 22.77 -8.39
N VAL A 216 -13.00 22.79 -8.26
CA VAL A 216 -12.06 21.93 -8.99
C VAL A 216 -10.91 21.57 -8.06
N VAL A 217 -10.59 20.28 -8.00
CA VAL A 217 -9.38 19.74 -7.37
C VAL A 217 -8.35 19.57 -8.48
N HIS A 218 -7.11 19.98 -8.24
CA HIS A 218 -6.03 19.77 -9.20
C HIS A 218 -4.76 19.32 -8.49
N ILE A 219 -3.99 18.48 -9.16
CA ILE A 219 -2.67 18.00 -8.76
C ILE A 219 -1.73 18.25 -9.92
N THR A 220 -0.65 18.98 -9.66
CA THR A 220 0.37 19.18 -10.70
C THR A 220 1.23 17.94 -10.84
N MET A 221 1.47 17.52 -12.07
CA MET A 221 2.12 16.26 -12.40
C MET A 221 3.52 16.13 -11.79
N HIS A 222 4.28 17.23 -11.72
CA HIS A 222 5.62 17.25 -11.10
C HIS A 222 5.62 16.93 -9.59
N ASN A 223 4.48 17.09 -8.91
CA ASN A 223 4.35 16.76 -7.50
C ASN A 223 4.03 15.29 -7.28
N VAL A 224 3.54 14.58 -8.28
CA VAL A 224 3.17 13.17 -8.15
C VAL A 224 4.41 12.33 -7.88
N ARG A 225 4.35 11.52 -6.82
CA ARG A 225 5.43 10.62 -6.39
C ARG A 225 5.07 9.15 -6.50
N ARG A 226 3.81 8.80 -6.19
CA ARG A 226 3.32 7.42 -6.23
C ARG A 226 1.92 7.38 -6.82
N ILE A 227 1.66 6.32 -7.57
CA ILE A 227 0.33 5.99 -8.08
C ILE A 227 0.06 4.52 -7.79
N TYR A 228 -1.17 4.21 -7.40
CA TYR A 228 -1.58 2.84 -7.13
C TYR A 228 -2.92 2.55 -7.78
N LYS A 229 -2.96 1.49 -8.59
CA LYS A 229 -4.21 0.85 -8.99
C LYS A 229 -4.83 0.21 -7.75
N ARG A 230 -6.09 0.54 -7.44
CA ARG A 230 -6.81 0.07 -6.26
C ARG A 230 -8.04 -0.74 -6.63
N ARG A 231 -8.53 -1.52 -5.67
CA ARG A 231 -9.86 -2.12 -5.72
C ARG A 231 -10.85 -1.24 -4.97
N HIS A 232 -12.09 -1.19 -5.45
CA HIS A 232 -13.20 -0.55 -4.77
C HIS A 232 -14.39 -1.51 -4.78
N GLY A 233 -14.84 -1.94 -3.60
CA GLY A 233 -15.84 -3.00 -3.48
C GLY A 233 -15.40 -4.32 -4.14
N LEU A 234 -14.12 -4.69 -3.96
CA LEU A 234 -13.47 -5.86 -4.58
C LEU A 234 -13.37 -5.84 -6.12
N MET A 235 -13.68 -4.72 -6.79
CA MET A 235 -13.51 -4.57 -8.24
C MET A 235 -12.32 -3.66 -8.58
N PRO A 236 -11.56 -3.90 -9.67
CA PRO A 236 -10.34 -3.15 -10.02
C PRO A 236 -10.65 -1.77 -10.66
N LEU A 237 -11.42 -0.95 -9.95
CA LEU A 237 -11.96 0.33 -10.43
C LEU A 237 -11.30 1.55 -9.79
N GLY A 238 -10.36 1.38 -8.86
CA GLY A 238 -9.76 2.48 -8.13
C GLY A 238 -8.41 2.93 -8.69
N LEU A 239 -8.10 4.21 -8.54
CA LEU A 239 -6.78 4.80 -8.74
C LEU A 239 -6.51 5.83 -7.64
N GLU A 240 -5.36 5.70 -6.99
CA GLU A 240 -4.90 6.68 -6.02
C GLU A 240 -3.59 7.34 -6.45
N VAL A 241 -3.49 8.63 -6.19
CA VAL A 241 -2.33 9.45 -6.52
C VAL A 241 -1.82 10.13 -5.25
N PHE A 242 -0.51 10.04 -5.04
CA PHE A 242 0.19 10.59 -3.88
C PHE A 242 1.27 11.56 -4.35
N CYS A 243 1.28 12.75 -3.76
CA CYS A 243 2.28 13.80 -3.98
C CYS A 243 3.43 13.74 -2.95
N THR A 244 3.27 12.96 -1.89
CA THR A 244 4.24 12.80 -0.80
C THR A 244 4.66 11.34 -0.64
N GLU A 245 5.91 11.13 -0.23
CA GLU A 245 6.49 9.78 -0.15
C GLU A 245 5.93 8.95 1.02
N ASN A 246 5.75 9.57 2.19
CA ASN A 246 5.49 8.86 3.45
C ASN A 246 4.09 9.05 4.02
N ASP A 247 3.19 9.74 3.31
CA ASP A 247 1.85 9.96 3.85
C ASP A 247 0.94 8.74 3.67
N LEU A 248 0.12 8.55 4.69
CA LEU A 248 -0.92 7.53 4.79
C LEU A 248 -2.08 7.78 3.82
N CYS A 249 -2.52 9.04 3.72
CA CYS A 249 -3.65 9.45 2.88
C CYS A 249 -3.17 9.95 1.52
N SER A 250 -3.81 9.49 0.45
CA SER A 250 -3.56 10.00 -0.91
C SER A 250 -4.11 11.41 -1.08
N ASP A 251 -3.55 12.15 -2.05
CA ASP A 251 -4.01 13.50 -2.40
C ASP A 251 -5.33 13.44 -3.19
N ILE A 252 -5.52 12.37 -3.97
CA ILE A 252 -6.80 12.05 -4.59
C ILE A 252 -6.99 10.53 -4.68
N TYR A 253 -8.23 10.08 -4.48
CA TYR A 253 -8.68 8.73 -4.80
C TYR A 253 -9.84 8.85 -5.77
N LEU A 254 -9.65 8.33 -6.98
CA LEU A 254 -10.67 8.21 -8.03
C LEU A 254 -11.16 6.77 -8.15
N LYS A 255 -12.48 6.61 -8.25
CA LYS A 255 -13.17 5.38 -8.61
C LYS A 255 -13.80 5.57 -9.98
N PHE A 256 -13.56 4.64 -10.88
CA PHE A 256 -14.04 4.68 -12.26
C PHE A 256 -15.26 3.77 -12.43
N TYR A 257 -16.06 4.03 -13.47
CA TYR A 257 -17.18 3.16 -13.84
C TYR A 257 -16.74 1.94 -14.63
N ASN A 258 -15.57 2.00 -15.27
CA ASN A 258 -14.96 0.92 -16.02
C ASN A 258 -13.43 0.88 -15.77
N SER A 259 -12.82 -0.28 -15.97
CA SER A 259 -11.37 -0.44 -15.76
C SER A 259 -10.52 0.18 -16.86
N GLN A 260 -11.10 0.37 -18.06
CA GLN A 260 -10.40 0.91 -19.22
C GLN A 260 -9.99 2.36 -19.02
N ASP A 261 -10.93 3.24 -18.62
CA ASP A 261 -10.67 4.65 -18.32
C ASP A 261 -9.64 4.79 -17.19
N ARG A 262 -9.72 3.91 -16.19
CA ARG A 262 -8.75 3.82 -15.09
C ARG A 262 -7.35 3.50 -15.62
N ASP A 263 -7.24 2.48 -16.48
CA ASP A 263 -5.96 2.02 -17.01
C ASP A 263 -5.32 3.03 -17.96
N GLU A 264 -6.14 3.73 -18.75
CA GLU A 264 -5.68 4.77 -19.66
C GLU A 264 -5.22 6.02 -18.88
N LEU A 265 -5.96 6.45 -17.84
CA LEU A 265 -5.51 7.53 -16.95
C LEU A 265 -4.22 7.15 -16.22
N TYR A 266 -4.14 5.92 -15.71
CA TYR A 266 -2.92 5.39 -15.09
C TYR A 266 -1.75 5.46 -16.07
N PHE A 267 -1.95 5.07 -17.33
CA PHE A 267 -0.91 5.09 -18.35
C PHE A 267 -0.36 6.50 -18.59
N HIS A 268 -1.22 7.52 -18.67
CA HIS A 268 -0.77 8.90 -18.81
C HIS A 268 0.07 9.38 -17.61
N ILE A 269 -0.36 9.05 -16.39
CA ILE A 269 0.40 9.44 -15.19
C ILE A 269 1.69 8.65 -15.07
N ALA A 270 1.66 7.33 -15.32
CA ALA A 270 2.82 6.45 -15.28
C ALA A 270 3.87 6.86 -16.31
N THR A 271 3.47 7.17 -17.54
CA THR A 271 4.38 7.63 -18.60
C THR A 271 5.10 8.92 -18.21
N TYR A 272 4.42 9.83 -17.50
CA TYR A 272 5.06 11.01 -16.94
C TYR A 272 6.07 10.62 -15.84
N LEU A 273 5.71 9.68 -14.97
CA LEU A 273 6.54 9.24 -13.84
C LEU A 273 7.74 8.37 -14.23
N GLU A 274 7.65 7.47 -15.21
CA GLU A 274 8.76 6.59 -15.62
C GLU A 274 9.97 7.39 -16.10
N ASN A 275 9.75 8.59 -16.63
CA ASN A 275 10.81 9.52 -16.99
C ASN A 275 11.50 10.15 -15.76
N HIS A 276 10.96 9.96 -14.55
CA HIS A 276 11.29 10.72 -13.35
C HIS A 276 11.46 9.90 -12.06
N ILE A 277 10.87 8.70 -11.93
CA ILE A 277 10.82 7.90 -10.69
C ILE A 277 10.82 6.40 -11.01
N THR A 278 11.60 5.60 -10.27
CA THR A 278 11.58 4.13 -10.34
C THR A 278 10.42 3.52 -9.54
N GLU A 279 9.65 2.64 -10.15
CA GLU A 279 8.58 1.87 -9.48
C GLU A 279 9.17 1.02 -8.34
N GLN A 280 8.54 1.06 -7.15
CA GLN A 280 8.98 0.29 -5.99
C GLN A 280 8.04 -0.89 -5.74
N THR A 281 8.56 -2.10 -5.93
CA THR A 281 7.82 -3.35 -5.69
C THR A 281 7.82 -3.74 -4.20
N ALA A 282 6.99 -4.73 -3.84
CA ALA A 282 6.95 -5.28 -2.49
C ALA A 282 8.33 -5.82 -2.06
N GLU A 283 9.04 -6.47 -2.98
CA GLU A 283 10.37 -7.05 -2.75
C GLU A 283 11.44 -5.96 -2.52
N SER A 284 11.33 -4.83 -3.22
CA SER A 284 12.21 -3.68 -2.98
C SER A 284 12.07 -3.13 -1.56
N TYR A 285 10.83 -2.90 -1.11
CA TYR A 285 10.57 -2.45 0.25
C TYR A 285 10.98 -3.49 1.29
N MET A 286 10.74 -4.76 1.02
CA MET A 286 11.16 -5.88 1.87
C MET A 286 12.68 -5.86 2.08
N LEU A 287 13.46 -5.73 1.01
CA LEU A 287 14.92 -5.71 1.11
C LEU A 287 15.42 -4.48 1.88
N GLN A 288 14.82 -3.32 1.66
CA GLN A 288 15.13 -2.10 2.40
C GLN A 288 14.81 -2.25 3.90
N TRP A 289 13.67 -2.85 4.24
CA TRP A 289 13.28 -3.11 5.62
C TRP A 289 14.20 -4.11 6.31
N GLN A 290 14.54 -5.21 5.63
CA GLN A 290 15.46 -6.23 6.12
C GLN A 290 16.83 -5.64 6.45
N ARG A 291 17.33 -4.71 5.64
CA ARG A 291 18.61 -4.01 5.85
C ARG A 291 18.52 -2.87 6.87
N GLY A 292 17.33 -2.57 7.39
CA GLY A 292 17.12 -1.47 8.34
C GLY A 292 17.12 -0.08 7.71
N HIS A 293 16.98 0.05 6.38
CA HIS A 293 16.86 1.35 5.71
C HIS A 293 15.52 2.03 5.94
N ILE A 294 14.46 1.23 6.18
CA ILE A 294 13.13 1.72 6.57
C ILE A 294 12.69 1.06 7.89
N SER A 295 11.86 1.78 8.65
CA SER A 295 11.34 1.35 9.94
C SER A 295 10.23 0.28 9.81
N ASN A 296 9.84 -0.35 10.91
CA ASN A 296 8.70 -1.29 10.91
C ASN A 296 7.41 -0.57 10.51
N TYR A 297 7.17 0.63 11.03
CA TYR A 297 6.04 1.48 10.67
C TYR A 297 5.98 1.76 9.16
N GLN A 298 7.09 2.26 8.59
CA GLN A 298 7.17 2.59 7.17
C GLN A 298 6.95 1.35 6.30
N TYR A 299 7.53 0.21 6.68
CA TYR A 299 7.34 -1.03 5.94
C TYR A 299 5.89 -1.49 5.95
N LEU A 300 5.24 -1.51 7.11
CA LEU A 300 3.82 -1.83 7.23
C LEU A 300 2.93 -0.88 6.42
N LEU A 301 3.29 0.41 6.37
CA LEU A 301 2.59 1.39 5.55
C LEU A 301 2.70 1.07 4.05
N HIS A 302 3.91 0.76 3.56
CA HIS A 302 4.10 0.38 2.16
C HIS A 302 3.38 -0.92 1.81
N LEU A 303 3.39 -1.93 2.69
CA LEU A 303 2.63 -3.18 2.49
C LEU A 303 1.12 -2.93 2.44
N ASN A 304 0.58 -2.08 3.32
CA ASN A 304 -0.83 -1.70 3.28
C ASN A 304 -1.18 -1.03 1.93
N ASN A 305 -0.34 -0.13 1.44
CA ASN A 305 -0.53 0.51 0.14
C ASN A 305 -0.46 -0.50 -1.03
N LEU A 306 0.49 -1.44 -1.02
CA LEU A 306 0.55 -2.47 -2.06
C LEU A 306 -0.63 -3.46 -1.98
N ALA A 307 -1.21 -3.61 -0.79
CA ALA A 307 -2.33 -4.52 -0.53
C ALA A 307 -3.73 -3.91 -0.74
N ASP A 308 -3.81 -2.82 -1.50
CA ASP A 308 -5.03 -2.04 -1.78
C ASP A 308 -5.70 -1.38 -0.57
N ARG A 309 -4.96 -1.13 0.52
CA ARG A 309 -5.50 -0.39 1.67
C ARG A 309 -5.38 1.12 1.48
N SER A 310 -6.38 1.84 1.94
CA SER A 310 -6.53 3.29 1.78
C SER A 310 -7.22 3.94 2.96
N CYS A 311 -6.78 5.15 3.31
CA CYS A 311 -7.44 5.97 4.33
C CYS A 311 -8.72 6.65 3.80
N ASN A 312 -8.83 6.78 2.48
CA ASN A 312 -9.96 7.40 1.80
C ASN A 312 -11.15 6.42 1.64
N ASP A 313 -10.91 5.11 1.72
CA ASP A 313 -11.96 4.08 1.77
C ASP A 313 -11.94 3.35 3.12
N LEU A 314 -12.87 3.70 4.00
CA LEU A 314 -12.98 3.13 5.35
C LEU A 314 -13.23 1.61 5.35
N SER A 315 -13.79 1.04 4.28
CA SER A 315 -14.00 -0.41 4.19
C SER A 315 -12.69 -1.18 3.92
N GLN A 316 -11.65 -0.46 3.47
CA GLN A 316 -10.32 -0.97 3.16
C GLN A 316 -9.23 -0.18 3.92
N TYR A 317 -9.51 0.19 5.17
CA TYR A 317 -8.57 0.96 5.98
C TYR A 317 -7.24 0.20 6.20
N PRO A 318 -6.09 0.90 6.31
CA PRO A 318 -4.83 0.26 6.66
C PRO A 318 -4.91 -0.49 7.99
N VAL A 319 -4.25 -1.65 8.03
CA VAL A 319 -4.24 -2.56 9.18
C VAL A 319 -2.85 -2.69 9.76
N PHE A 320 -2.76 -2.54 11.09
CA PHE A 320 -1.54 -2.70 11.88
C PHE A 320 -1.74 -3.77 12.97
N PRO A 321 -0.68 -4.44 13.43
CA PRO A 321 -0.77 -5.41 14.51
C PRO A 321 -1.06 -4.73 15.85
N TRP A 322 -1.74 -5.44 16.76
CA TRP A 322 -1.63 -5.13 18.19
C TRP A 322 -0.24 -5.59 18.66
N ILE A 323 0.54 -4.68 19.26
CA ILE A 323 1.90 -4.99 19.72
C ILE A 323 1.94 -5.26 21.22
N ILE A 324 1.38 -4.35 22.03
CA ILE A 324 1.41 -4.45 23.49
C ILE A 324 0.26 -5.35 23.95
N ALA A 325 0.53 -6.26 24.88
CA ALA A 325 -0.46 -7.09 25.55
C ALA A 325 -0.79 -6.57 26.96
N ASP A 326 0.16 -5.89 27.62
CA ASP A 326 0.02 -5.39 28.99
C ASP A 326 -0.53 -3.95 29.04
N TYR A 327 -1.79 -3.84 29.47
CA TYR A 327 -2.47 -2.55 29.70
C TYR A 327 -2.84 -2.35 31.19
N SER A 328 -2.30 -3.17 32.10
CA SER A 328 -2.68 -3.19 33.52
C SER A 328 -1.53 -2.87 34.48
N SER A 329 -0.28 -3.15 34.10
CA SER A 329 0.88 -2.85 34.94
C SER A 329 1.11 -1.34 35.14
N LEU A 330 1.79 -0.98 36.23
CA LEU A 330 2.20 0.40 36.53
C LEU A 330 3.34 0.90 35.64
N GLU A 331 4.20 0.00 35.15
CA GLU A 331 5.32 0.32 34.27
C GLU A 331 5.34 -0.65 33.09
N LEU A 332 5.69 -0.12 31.91
CA LEU A 332 5.77 -0.88 30.66
C LEU A 332 7.23 -1.26 30.39
N ASP A 333 7.56 -2.53 30.58
CA ASP A 333 8.90 -3.07 30.32
C ASP A 333 8.96 -3.77 28.96
N LEU A 334 9.63 -3.12 27.99
CA LEU A 334 9.80 -3.62 26.62
C LEU A 334 10.92 -4.67 26.47
N THR A 335 11.60 -5.04 27.56
CA THR A 335 12.60 -6.12 27.54
C THR A 335 12.00 -7.50 27.77
N ARG A 336 10.79 -7.56 28.35
CA ARG A 336 10.09 -8.82 28.65
C ARG A 336 9.24 -9.26 27.47
N PRO A 337 9.40 -10.49 26.96
CA PRO A 337 8.55 -11.04 25.90
C PRO A 337 7.05 -11.05 26.24
N GLU A 338 6.70 -11.20 27.53
CA GLU A 338 5.31 -11.25 28.03
C GLU A 338 4.54 -9.93 27.84
N THR A 339 5.26 -8.81 27.73
CA THR A 339 4.66 -7.50 27.44
C THR A 339 4.10 -7.43 26.02
N PHE A 340 4.63 -8.25 25.11
CA PHE A 340 4.26 -8.27 23.71
C PHE A 340 3.22 -9.33 23.41
N ARG A 341 2.37 -9.01 22.44
CA ARG A 341 1.44 -9.94 21.84
C ARG A 341 2.21 -10.93 20.95
N ASP A 342 1.83 -12.20 21.00
CA ASP A 342 2.26 -13.21 20.03
C ASP A 342 1.79 -12.81 18.60
N LEU A 343 2.77 -12.47 17.75
CA LEU A 343 2.57 -11.99 16.37
C LEU A 343 2.35 -13.15 15.39
N SER A 344 2.73 -14.38 15.75
CA SER A 344 2.53 -15.58 14.93
C SER A 344 1.07 -16.05 14.87
N LYS A 345 0.22 -15.54 15.77
CA LYS A 345 -1.18 -15.96 15.92
C LYS A 345 -2.17 -14.85 15.58
N PRO A 346 -3.31 -15.17 14.94
CA PRO A 346 -4.41 -14.23 14.78
C PRO A 346 -5.09 -13.93 16.13
N VAL A 347 -5.86 -12.84 16.19
CA VAL A 347 -6.48 -12.36 17.45
C VAL A 347 -7.49 -13.35 18.02
N GLY A 348 -8.24 -14.02 17.15
CA GLY A 348 -9.14 -15.10 17.54
C GLY A 348 -8.45 -16.29 18.22
N ALA A 349 -7.15 -16.48 17.98
CA ALA A 349 -6.37 -17.60 18.51
C ALA A 349 -5.53 -17.27 19.76
N LEU A 350 -5.55 -16.02 20.23
CA LEU A 350 -4.82 -15.64 21.45
C LEU A 350 -5.43 -16.26 22.71
N ASN A 351 -6.75 -16.21 22.82
CA ASN A 351 -7.48 -16.77 23.96
C ASN A 351 -7.96 -18.19 23.58
N LYS A 352 -7.49 -19.18 24.33
CA LYS A 352 -7.78 -20.61 24.08
C LYS A 352 -9.28 -20.93 24.19
N GLU A 353 -9.99 -20.40 25.18
CA GLU A 353 -11.43 -20.62 25.35
C GLU A 353 -12.23 -20.04 24.18
N ARG A 354 -11.85 -18.83 23.73
CA ARG A 354 -12.45 -18.21 22.54
C ARG A 354 -12.17 -19.03 21.28
N LEU A 355 -10.95 -19.53 21.12
CA LEU A 355 -10.54 -20.35 19.98
C LEU A 355 -11.33 -21.66 19.92
N GLU A 356 -11.49 -22.35 21.05
CA GLU A 356 -12.30 -23.58 21.14
C GLU A 356 -13.75 -23.31 20.72
N GLY A 357 -14.34 -22.20 21.16
CA GLY A 357 -15.68 -21.79 20.72
C GLY A 357 -15.79 -21.54 19.20
N LEU A 358 -14.75 -20.93 18.60
CA LEU A 358 -14.69 -20.72 17.15
C LEU A 358 -14.55 -22.03 16.38
N LEU A 359 -13.72 -22.97 16.85
CA LEU A 359 -13.51 -24.28 16.22
C LEU A 359 -14.76 -25.14 16.28
N VAL A 360 -15.45 -25.19 17.42
CA VAL A 360 -16.73 -25.92 17.58
C VAL A 360 -17.82 -25.35 16.67
N CYS A 361 -17.86 -24.01 16.49
CA CYS A 361 -18.78 -23.38 15.56
C CYS A 361 -18.46 -23.75 14.10
N GLY A 362 -17.17 -23.87 13.74
CA GLY A 362 -16.73 -24.29 12.41
C GLY A 362 -17.06 -25.76 12.09
N GLN A 363 -16.95 -26.67 13.07
CA GLN A 363 -17.17 -28.11 12.88
C GLN A 363 -18.66 -28.48 12.75
N ASN A 364 -19.56 -27.79 13.44
CA ASN A 364 -21.00 -28.08 13.43
C ASN A 364 -21.75 -27.61 12.16
N MET A 365 -21.05 -27.07 11.16
CA MET A 365 -21.63 -26.44 9.97
C MET A 365 -21.29 -27.23 8.69
N GLU A 366 -21.84 -28.44 8.58
CA GLU A 366 -21.44 -29.46 7.59
C GLU A 366 -21.78 -29.16 6.11
N ASN A 367 -22.38 -28.02 5.75
CA ASN A 367 -22.54 -27.60 4.33
C ASN A 367 -23.02 -26.14 4.16
N LYS A 368 -22.86 -25.29 5.19
CA LYS A 368 -23.18 -23.86 5.12
C LYS A 368 -22.08 -23.08 5.82
N LEU A 369 -21.06 -22.76 5.01
CA LEU A 369 -20.16 -21.60 5.08
C LEU A 369 -20.22 -20.78 6.38
N ILE A 370 -19.08 -20.77 7.07
CA ILE A 370 -18.73 -20.08 8.33
C ILE A 370 -19.49 -18.75 8.49
N LYS A 371 -20.64 -18.75 9.17
CA LYS A 371 -21.34 -17.55 9.66
C LYS A 371 -20.76 -17.04 11.00
N SER A 372 -19.47 -17.25 11.25
CA SER A 372 -18.82 -16.83 12.50
C SER A 372 -17.63 -15.89 12.26
N HIS A 373 -17.89 -14.83 11.51
CA HIS A 373 -17.88 -13.55 12.19
C HIS A 373 -19.35 -13.13 12.47
N TYR A 374 -19.58 -12.43 13.58
CA TYR A 374 -20.81 -11.65 13.85
C TYR A 374 -22.10 -12.31 14.38
N LYS A 375 -22.09 -13.46 15.08
CA LYS A 375 -23.29 -13.84 15.90
C LYS A 375 -23.38 -13.10 17.25
N SER A 376 -22.28 -12.50 17.72
CA SER A 376 -22.24 -11.70 18.96
C SER A 376 -22.37 -10.19 18.72
N GLU A 377 -21.85 -9.68 17.61
CA GLU A 377 -21.71 -8.23 17.39
C GLU A 377 -22.95 -7.58 16.76
N ALA A 378 -23.85 -8.37 16.15
CA ALA A 378 -25.22 -7.93 15.85
C ALA A 378 -26.01 -7.58 17.12
N PHE A 379 -25.63 -8.13 18.29
CA PHE A 379 -26.27 -7.81 19.56
C PHE A 379 -25.76 -6.47 20.16
N CYS A 380 -24.53 -6.06 19.85
CA CYS A 380 -24.02 -4.73 20.21
C CYS A 380 -24.51 -3.62 19.25
N LEU A 381 -24.81 -3.98 17.99
CA LEU A 381 -25.42 -3.08 17.00
C LEU A 381 -26.79 -2.54 17.42
N PHE A 382 -27.52 -3.21 18.32
CA PHE A 382 -28.86 -2.79 18.73
C PHE A 382 -28.92 -1.70 19.81
N LYS A 383 -27.77 -1.27 20.38
CA LYS A 383 -27.79 -0.37 21.57
C LYS A 383 -27.03 0.96 21.46
N MET A 384 -26.50 1.36 20.31
CA MET A 384 -25.96 2.71 20.12
C MET A 384 -26.58 3.37 18.88
N LYS A 385 -27.69 4.09 19.11
CA LYS A 385 -28.46 4.81 18.08
C LYS A 385 -27.87 6.16 17.67
N SER A 386 -26.73 6.56 18.20
CA SER A 386 -26.02 7.78 17.81
C SER A 386 -24.58 7.43 17.44
N ILE A 387 -24.12 7.95 16.30
CA ILE A 387 -22.82 7.69 15.64
C ILE A 387 -22.83 6.44 14.74
N ARG A 388 -23.65 6.49 13.68
CA ARG A 388 -23.85 5.41 12.67
C ARG A 388 -22.77 5.31 11.57
N GLN A 389 -21.86 6.27 11.44
CA GLN A 389 -20.74 6.20 10.49
C GLN A 389 -19.45 5.60 11.11
N LEU A 390 -19.39 5.41 12.44
CA LEU A 390 -18.25 4.75 13.09
C LEU A 390 -18.33 3.22 13.08
N THR A 391 -19.44 2.63 12.61
CA THR A 391 -19.66 1.18 12.65
C THR A 391 -18.66 0.41 11.77
N LEU A 392 -18.14 1.03 10.70
CA LEU A 392 -17.08 0.46 9.85
C LEU A 392 -15.72 0.36 10.56
N VAL A 393 -15.45 1.22 11.54
CA VAL A 393 -14.21 1.17 12.34
C VAL A 393 -14.26 0.02 13.37
N ILE A 394 -15.47 -0.40 13.78
CA ILE A 394 -15.69 -1.43 14.80
C ILE A 394 -15.46 -2.84 14.23
N VAL A 395 -15.62 -3.03 12.92
CA VAL A 395 -15.35 -4.30 12.23
C VAL A 395 -13.86 -4.66 12.25
N PHE A 396 -12.98 -3.66 12.38
CA PHE A 396 -11.54 -3.83 12.55
C PHE A 396 -11.08 -4.02 14.01
N LEU A 397 -11.98 -4.24 14.99
CA LEU A 397 -11.63 -4.43 16.42
C LEU A 397 -10.74 -5.65 16.75
N GLN A 398 -10.20 -6.35 15.75
CA GLN A 398 -9.13 -7.33 15.94
C GLN A 398 -7.75 -6.81 15.50
N LYS A 399 -7.63 -5.77 14.69
CA LYS A 399 -6.34 -5.20 14.26
C LYS A 399 -6.27 -3.72 14.64
N LEU A 400 -5.08 -3.23 14.91
CA LEU A 400 -4.90 -1.82 15.27
C LEU A 400 -4.85 -0.96 14.00
N ILE A 401 -5.05 0.34 14.16
CA ILE A 401 -4.96 1.32 13.08
C ILE A 401 -3.62 2.08 13.17
N PRO A 402 -3.09 2.63 12.06
CA PRO A 402 -1.80 3.32 12.05
C PRO A 402 -1.70 4.46 13.07
N GLU A 403 -2.80 5.14 13.38
CA GLU A 403 -2.86 6.30 14.28
C GLU A 403 -2.39 5.99 15.71
N PHE A 404 -2.43 4.73 16.15
CA PHE A 404 -1.84 4.31 17.43
C PHE A 404 -0.30 4.34 17.44
N TYR A 405 0.31 4.52 16.28
CA TYR A 405 1.76 4.60 16.06
C TYR A 405 2.16 5.92 15.39
N GLU A 406 1.24 6.88 15.31
CA GLU A 406 1.51 8.26 14.86
C GLU A 406 1.68 9.19 16.06
N ASN A 407 1.93 10.48 15.79
CA ASN A 407 2.16 11.49 16.83
C ASN A 407 0.88 12.23 17.25
N ASP A 408 -0.24 12.04 16.56
CA ASP A 408 -1.50 12.75 16.83
C ASP A 408 -2.37 12.00 17.85
N SER A 409 -2.34 12.46 19.11
CA SER A 409 -3.11 11.88 20.21
C SER A 409 -4.53 12.43 20.35
N SER A 410 -4.95 13.34 19.47
CA SER A 410 -6.24 14.03 19.58
C SER A 410 -7.44 13.09 19.58
N PHE A 411 -7.34 11.91 18.98
CA PHE A 411 -8.41 10.92 18.96
C PHE A 411 -8.68 10.24 20.31
N LEU A 412 -7.73 10.33 21.24
CA LEU A 412 -7.86 9.80 22.61
C LEU A 412 -8.54 10.82 23.54
N VAL A 413 -8.71 12.07 23.09
CA VAL A 413 -9.24 13.17 23.88
C VAL A 413 -10.57 13.67 23.31
N ASN A 414 -11.59 13.77 24.16
CA ASN A 414 -12.88 14.37 23.83
C ASN A 414 -12.79 15.91 23.87
N SER A 415 -11.94 16.49 23.01
CA SER A 415 -11.69 17.94 22.95
C SER A 415 -12.96 18.77 22.68
N LEU A 416 -13.93 18.18 21.97
CA LEU A 416 -15.21 18.80 21.63
C LEU A 416 -16.25 18.70 22.75
N LYS A 417 -15.94 18.07 23.89
CA LYS A 417 -16.85 17.85 25.02
C LYS A 417 -18.19 17.25 24.58
N LEU A 418 -18.11 16.28 23.67
CA LEU A 418 -19.29 15.58 23.17
C LEU A 418 -19.93 14.80 24.33
N ASP A 419 -21.26 14.80 24.39
CA ASP A 419 -21.99 13.89 25.29
C ASP A 419 -21.95 12.47 24.71
N LEU A 420 -21.00 11.67 25.19
CA LEU A 420 -20.82 10.28 24.79
C LEU A 420 -21.70 9.30 25.60
N GLY A 421 -22.58 9.82 26.46
CA GLY A 421 -23.48 9.03 27.29
C GLY A 421 -22.82 8.43 28.53
N LYS A 422 -23.47 7.41 29.10
CA LYS A 422 -23.06 6.75 30.34
C LYS A 422 -22.86 5.26 30.15
N ARG A 423 -21.82 4.69 30.76
CA ARG A 423 -21.64 3.24 30.87
C ARG A 423 -22.77 2.62 31.69
N GLN A 424 -22.96 1.30 31.61
CA GLN A 424 -23.97 0.58 32.40
C GLN A 424 -23.80 0.80 33.92
N GLY A 425 -22.58 1.06 34.39
CA GLY A 425 -22.28 1.45 35.78
C GLY A 425 -22.50 2.94 36.11
N GLY A 426 -23.15 3.72 35.24
CA GLY A 426 -23.48 5.13 35.49
C GLY A 426 -22.36 6.16 35.26
N LYS A 427 -21.11 5.71 35.11
CA LYS A 427 -19.96 6.57 34.79
C LYS A 427 -20.13 7.19 33.40
N MET A 428 -20.01 8.52 33.31
CA MET A 428 -20.00 9.22 32.01
C MET A 428 -18.78 8.81 31.19
N VAL A 429 -18.97 8.68 29.89
CA VAL A 429 -17.90 8.43 28.94
C VAL A 429 -17.34 9.77 28.49
N ASP A 430 -16.02 9.91 28.51
CA ASP A 430 -15.32 11.14 28.11
C ASP A 430 -14.01 10.76 27.39
N ASN A 431 -12.85 11.28 27.82
CA ASN A 431 -11.54 10.86 27.31
C ASN A 431 -11.32 9.35 27.44
N VAL A 432 -10.47 8.80 26.57
CA VAL A 432 -10.07 7.40 26.62
C VAL A 432 -9.33 7.13 27.94
N GLU A 433 -9.69 6.05 28.62
CA GLU A 433 -8.99 5.60 29.82
C GLU A 433 -7.65 4.97 29.43
N LEU A 434 -6.56 5.62 29.82
CA LEU A 434 -5.21 5.17 29.51
C LEU A 434 -4.71 4.12 30.52
N PRO A 435 -3.76 3.26 30.13
CA PRO A 435 -3.11 2.32 31.03
C PRO A 435 -2.34 3.04 32.15
N PRO A 436 -2.13 2.39 33.31
CA PRO A 436 -1.43 3.03 34.43
C PRO A 436 0.02 3.45 34.11
N TRP A 437 0.65 2.78 33.15
CA TRP A 437 2.00 3.11 32.68
C TRP A 437 2.06 4.31 31.75
N ALA A 438 0.95 4.87 31.29
CA ALA A 438 0.91 6.05 30.43
C ALA A 438 0.48 7.29 31.24
N SER A 439 1.29 8.36 31.21
CA SER A 439 0.96 9.61 31.92
C SER A 439 -0.14 10.40 31.22
N ASP A 440 -0.09 10.42 29.89
CA ASP A 440 -0.94 11.23 29.03
C ASP A 440 -1.05 10.58 27.63
N PRO A 441 -1.95 11.07 26.77
CA PRO A 441 -2.17 10.49 25.45
C PRO A 441 -0.92 10.48 24.54
N ASP A 442 -0.03 11.47 24.65
CA ASP A 442 1.17 11.56 23.83
C ASP A 442 2.23 10.54 24.29
N ASP A 443 2.43 10.42 25.61
CA ASP A 443 3.28 9.38 26.21
C ASP A 443 2.80 7.96 25.88
N PHE A 444 1.48 7.75 25.85
CA PHE A 444 0.88 6.49 25.40
C PHE A 444 1.28 6.15 23.95
N LEU A 445 1.12 7.08 23.02
CA LEU A 445 1.47 6.87 21.61
C LEU A 445 2.99 6.68 21.43
N GLN A 446 3.81 7.46 22.13
CA GLN A 446 5.27 7.31 22.07
C GLN A 446 5.71 5.92 22.53
N LYS A 447 5.09 5.38 23.59
CA LYS A 447 5.35 4.02 24.05
C LYS A 447 4.87 2.96 23.07
N CYS A 448 3.73 3.17 22.40
CA CYS A 448 3.27 2.32 21.30
C CYS A 448 4.25 2.31 20.12
N GLN A 449 4.76 3.47 19.70
CA GLN A 449 5.78 3.59 18.66
C GLN A 449 7.08 2.86 19.05
N ASN A 450 7.56 3.10 20.27
CA ASN A 450 8.77 2.44 20.78
C ASN A 450 8.59 0.91 20.85
N ALA A 451 7.40 0.44 21.19
CA ALA A 451 7.09 -0.99 21.17
C ALA A 451 7.09 -1.55 19.74
N LEU A 452 6.51 -0.85 18.76
CA LEU A 452 6.51 -1.27 17.35
C LEU A 452 7.91 -1.34 16.74
N GLU A 453 8.77 -0.37 17.07
CA GLU A 453 10.16 -0.33 16.58
C GLU A 453 11.14 -1.10 17.48
N SER A 454 10.63 -1.81 18.50
CA SER A 454 11.46 -2.63 19.39
C SER A 454 12.14 -3.78 18.66
N GLN A 455 13.22 -4.29 19.25
CA GLN A 455 13.93 -5.45 18.73
C GLN A 455 13.02 -6.69 18.68
N TYR A 456 12.24 -6.95 19.73
CA TYR A 456 11.32 -8.08 19.77
C TYR A 456 10.35 -8.08 18.58
N VAL A 457 9.73 -6.93 18.28
CA VAL A 457 8.83 -6.82 17.13
C VAL A 457 9.58 -6.96 15.82
N SER A 458 10.75 -6.34 15.67
CA SER A 458 11.56 -6.47 14.46
C SER A 458 11.92 -7.93 14.14
N GLU A 459 12.14 -8.77 15.16
CA GLU A 459 12.42 -10.19 14.99
C GLU A 459 11.16 -11.00 14.59
N HIS A 460 9.97 -10.62 15.03
CA HIS A 460 8.74 -11.44 14.88
C HIS A 460 7.69 -10.85 13.91
N LEU A 461 7.88 -9.63 13.41
CA LEU A 461 6.88 -8.94 12.59
C LEU A 461 6.56 -9.68 11.28
N HIS A 462 7.55 -10.37 10.71
CA HIS A 462 7.39 -11.19 9.50
C HIS A 462 6.31 -12.28 9.67
N GLU A 463 6.15 -12.83 10.87
CA GLU A 463 5.14 -13.86 11.16
C GLU A 463 3.71 -13.28 11.10
N TRP A 464 3.53 -12.03 11.54
CA TRP A 464 2.25 -11.34 11.41
C TRP A 464 1.98 -10.97 9.95
N ILE A 465 3.01 -10.55 9.22
CA ILE A 465 2.90 -10.26 7.78
C ILE A 465 2.44 -11.52 7.04
N ASP A 466 2.93 -12.71 7.39
CA ASP A 466 2.47 -13.98 6.82
C ASP A 466 0.97 -14.22 6.99
N LEU A 467 0.40 -13.84 8.14
CA LEU A 467 -1.05 -13.96 8.40
C LEU A 467 -1.88 -12.96 7.59
N VAL A 468 -1.36 -11.75 7.37
CA VAL A 468 -2.15 -10.63 6.83
C VAL A 468 -1.96 -10.44 5.32
N PHE A 469 -0.72 -10.51 4.84
CA PHE A 469 -0.34 -10.25 3.45
C PHE A 469 0.38 -11.45 2.81
N GLY A 470 0.83 -12.42 3.59
CA GLY A 470 1.63 -13.55 3.11
C GLY A 470 0.87 -14.86 2.96
N TYR A 471 1.62 -15.95 3.00
CA TYR A 471 1.15 -17.28 2.61
C TYR A 471 0.10 -17.90 3.57
N LYS A 472 0.02 -17.43 4.82
CA LYS A 472 -0.97 -17.90 5.82
C LYS A 472 -2.31 -17.16 5.72
N GLN A 473 -2.53 -16.33 4.68
CA GLN A 473 -3.79 -15.62 4.48
C GLN A 473 -4.91 -16.54 3.93
N LYS A 474 -4.54 -17.52 3.09
CA LYS A 474 -5.48 -18.43 2.40
C LYS A 474 -4.95 -19.87 2.39
N GLY A 475 -5.81 -20.81 1.96
CA GLY A 475 -5.42 -22.21 1.76
C GLY A 475 -5.22 -23.01 3.05
N ARG A 476 -4.43 -24.08 2.95
CA ARG A 476 -4.19 -25.03 4.06
C ARG A 476 -3.45 -24.38 5.22
N GLU A 477 -2.52 -23.49 4.91
CA GLU A 477 -1.72 -22.76 5.91
C GLU A 477 -2.57 -21.81 6.74
N ALA A 478 -3.57 -21.15 6.13
CA ALA A 478 -4.54 -20.35 6.86
C ALA A 478 -5.40 -21.20 7.82
N ILE A 479 -5.78 -22.42 7.42
CA ILE A 479 -6.51 -23.35 8.29
C ILE A 479 -5.62 -23.78 9.47
N ALA A 480 -4.38 -24.18 9.20
CA ALA A 480 -3.43 -24.57 10.23
C ALA A 480 -3.16 -23.44 11.25
N ALA A 481 -3.12 -22.19 10.77
CA ALA A 481 -2.93 -21.00 11.60
C ALA A 481 -4.23 -20.46 12.24
N ASN A 482 -5.39 -21.10 12.02
CA ASN A 482 -6.71 -20.61 12.46
C ASN A 482 -7.05 -19.19 11.98
N ASN A 483 -6.66 -18.86 10.75
CA ASN A 483 -6.71 -17.53 10.14
C ASN A 483 -7.62 -17.49 8.89
N VAL A 484 -8.75 -18.21 8.93
CA VAL A 484 -9.72 -18.28 7.83
C VAL A 484 -10.90 -17.34 8.09
N PHE A 485 -11.23 -16.52 7.09
CA PHE A 485 -12.34 -15.56 7.12
C PHE A 485 -13.51 -16.00 6.22
N HIS A 486 -14.60 -15.24 6.22
CA HIS A 486 -15.76 -15.53 5.38
C HIS A 486 -15.38 -15.40 3.88
N PRO A 487 -15.82 -16.28 2.98
CA PRO A 487 -15.40 -16.24 1.57
C PRO A 487 -15.63 -14.92 0.85
N LEU A 488 -16.71 -14.21 1.18
CA LEU A 488 -17.02 -12.87 0.66
C LEU A 488 -15.98 -11.79 1.00
N THR A 489 -15.15 -11.98 2.04
CA THR A 489 -14.11 -11.00 2.38
C THR A 489 -12.89 -11.12 1.48
N TYR A 490 -12.72 -12.25 0.79
CA TYR A 490 -11.59 -12.48 -0.09
C TYR A 490 -11.89 -12.03 -1.51
N GLU A 491 -10.86 -11.48 -2.16
CA GLU A 491 -10.87 -11.24 -3.59
C GLU A 491 -11.23 -12.49 -4.39
N GLY A 492 -12.09 -12.32 -5.39
CA GLY A 492 -12.60 -13.41 -6.22
C GLY A 492 -13.63 -14.30 -5.52
N GLY A 493 -14.01 -14.00 -4.26
CA GLY A 493 -15.00 -14.78 -3.52
C GLY A 493 -16.41 -14.72 -4.12
N VAL A 494 -16.75 -13.61 -4.78
CA VAL A 494 -17.98 -13.42 -5.57
C VAL A 494 -17.66 -12.59 -6.81
N ASP A 495 -18.17 -13.00 -7.96
CA ASP A 495 -18.20 -12.18 -9.16
C ASP A 495 -19.48 -11.34 -9.20
N LEU A 496 -19.37 -10.08 -8.80
CA LEU A 496 -20.50 -9.12 -8.80
C LEU A 496 -21.03 -8.79 -10.19
N ASN A 497 -20.26 -9.07 -11.25
CA ASN A 497 -20.71 -8.86 -12.62
C ASN A 497 -21.58 -10.01 -13.13
N SER A 498 -21.44 -11.20 -12.54
CA SER A 498 -22.28 -12.36 -12.86
C SER A 498 -23.70 -12.26 -12.29
N ILE A 499 -23.92 -11.40 -11.28
CA ILE A 499 -25.20 -11.25 -10.59
C ILE A 499 -26.12 -10.31 -11.39
N LEU A 500 -27.23 -10.87 -11.90
CA LEU A 500 -28.21 -10.15 -12.71
C LEU A 500 -29.26 -9.41 -11.87
N ASP A 501 -29.61 -9.89 -10.67
CA ASP A 501 -30.59 -9.24 -9.79
C ASP A 501 -29.95 -8.04 -9.07
N PRO A 502 -30.43 -6.80 -9.30
CA PRO A 502 -29.91 -5.61 -8.61
C PRO A 502 -30.03 -5.69 -7.09
N ASN A 503 -31.06 -6.36 -6.57
CA ASN A 503 -31.28 -6.46 -5.13
C ASN A 503 -30.27 -7.39 -4.46
N GLU A 504 -30.01 -8.54 -5.07
CA GLU A 504 -28.97 -9.46 -4.64
C GLU A 504 -27.58 -8.82 -4.74
N LYS A 505 -27.30 -8.11 -5.84
CA LYS A 505 -26.04 -7.39 -6.05
C LYS A 505 -25.81 -6.33 -4.98
N VAL A 506 -26.80 -5.50 -4.67
CA VAL A 506 -26.72 -4.48 -3.61
C VAL A 506 -26.56 -5.14 -2.25
N ALA A 507 -27.33 -6.18 -1.93
CA ALA A 507 -27.21 -6.87 -0.65
C ALA A 507 -25.80 -7.47 -0.44
N LEU A 508 -25.21 -8.07 -1.46
CA LEU A 508 -23.85 -8.62 -1.40
C LEU A 508 -22.79 -7.52 -1.33
N LEU A 509 -22.96 -6.42 -2.06
CA LEU A 509 -22.08 -5.24 -1.96
C LEU A 509 -22.11 -4.66 -0.55
N THR A 510 -23.30 -4.42 0.01
CA THR A 510 -23.46 -3.96 1.39
C THR A 510 -22.81 -4.95 2.36
N GLN A 511 -22.95 -6.25 2.13
CA GLN A 511 -22.28 -7.27 2.94
C GLN A 511 -20.74 -7.18 2.83
N ILE A 512 -20.18 -7.00 1.64
CA ILE A 512 -18.73 -6.85 1.44
C ILE A 512 -18.21 -5.59 2.16
N LEU A 513 -18.96 -4.48 2.08
CA LEU A 513 -18.59 -3.21 2.70
C LEU A 513 -18.72 -3.25 4.22
N GLU A 514 -19.77 -3.88 4.76
CA GLU A 514 -20.02 -3.92 6.21
C GLU A 514 -19.23 -5.00 6.95
N PHE A 515 -18.96 -6.16 6.32
CA PHE A 515 -18.33 -7.30 7.00
C PHE A 515 -16.80 -7.31 6.88
N GLY A 516 -16.24 -6.31 6.21
CA GLY A 516 -14.80 -6.10 6.06
C GLY A 516 -14.20 -6.84 4.86
N GLN A 517 -13.17 -6.22 4.27
CA GLN A 517 -12.45 -6.77 3.12
C GLN A 517 -11.06 -7.22 3.55
N THR A 518 -10.63 -8.43 3.15
CA THR A 518 -9.28 -8.95 3.39
C THR A 518 -8.27 -8.24 2.47
N PRO A 519 -7.06 -7.86 2.93
CA PRO A 519 -6.08 -7.21 2.06
C PRO A 519 -5.67 -8.11 0.89
N LYS A 520 -5.14 -7.53 -0.20
CA LYS A 520 -4.54 -8.33 -1.27
C LYS A 520 -3.38 -9.16 -0.71
N GLN A 521 -3.28 -10.42 -1.12
CA GLN A 521 -2.13 -11.25 -0.80
C GLN A 521 -0.94 -10.77 -1.65
N LEU A 522 0.15 -10.42 -0.98
CA LEU A 522 1.38 -9.92 -1.60
C LEU A 522 2.44 -11.01 -1.74
N PHE A 523 2.49 -11.92 -0.77
CA PHE A 523 3.50 -12.98 -0.73
C PHE A 523 2.86 -14.36 -0.65
N THR A 524 3.44 -15.32 -1.37
CA THR A 524 3.01 -16.73 -1.40
C THR A 524 3.98 -17.65 -0.68
N THR A 525 5.16 -17.16 -0.33
CA THR A 525 6.19 -17.84 0.46
C THR A 525 6.30 -17.23 1.86
N PRO A 526 6.94 -17.91 2.82
CA PRO A 526 7.23 -17.34 4.13
C PRO A 526 7.98 -16.01 4.03
N HIS A 527 7.49 -15.00 4.74
CA HIS A 527 8.09 -13.68 4.74
C HIS A 527 9.45 -13.71 5.44
N PRO A 528 10.51 -13.19 4.82
CA PRO A 528 11.83 -13.15 5.44
C PRO A 528 11.85 -12.34 6.75
N GLN A 529 12.66 -12.78 7.71
CA GLN A 529 12.91 -12.05 8.95
C GLN A 529 13.77 -10.80 8.70
N ARG A 530 13.61 -9.76 9.53
CA ARG A 530 14.48 -8.57 9.51
C ARG A 530 15.89 -8.94 9.98
N ILE A 531 16.92 -8.40 9.31
CA ILE A 531 18.32 -8.66 9.69
C ILE A 531 18.67 -7.71 10.85
N ILE A 532 18.97 -8.28 12.02
CA ILE A 532 19.33 -7.51 13.21
C ILE A 532 20.76 -7.83 13.62
N PRO A 533 21.63 -6.83 13.86
CA PRO A 533 22.95 -7.06 14.45
C PRO A 533 22.79 -7.54 15.90
N LYS A 534 23.22 -8.77 16.19
CA LYS A 534 23.20 -9.30 17.56
C LYS A 534 24.34 -8.68 18.38
N PHE A 535 24.06 -7.65 19.18
CA PHE A 535 25.00 -7.19 20.20
C PHE A 535 25.08 -8.21 21.34
N LYS A 536 26.21 -8.94 21.47
CA LYS A 536 26.50 -9.70 22.69
C LYS A 536 26.77 -8.71 23.83
N SER A 537 25.82 -8.61 24.77
CA SER A 537 26.01 -7.87 26.03
C SER A 537 27.19 -8.47 26.82
N LEU A 538 28.30 -7.72 26.93
CA LEU A 538 29.33 -8.03 27.92
C LEU A 538 28.76 -7.76 29.32
N SER A 539 28.16 -8.78 29.93
CA SER A 539 27.93 -8.80 31.37
C SER A 539 29.28 -8.76 32.09
N ARG A 540 29.59 -7.61 32.71
CA ARG A 540 30.71 -7.45 33.66
C ARG A 540 30.51 -8.41 34.83
N THR A 541 31.11 -9.59 34.78
CA THR A 541 31.25 -10.44 35.96
C THR A 541 32.35 -9.87 36.85
N SER A 542 31.95 -9.56 38.08
CA SER A 542 32.77 -9.17 39.21
C SER A 542 33.93 -10.12 39.43
N SER A 543 35.09 -9.53 39.72
CA SER A 543 36.32 -10.18 40.14
C SER A 543 36.13 -11.10 41.36
N HIS A 544 36.33 -12.41 41.17
CA HIS A 544 36.80 -13.30 42.23
C HIS A 544 37.89 -14.22 41.71
N ASN A 545 39.01 -14.21 42.42
CA ASN A 545 40.17 -15.08 42.25
C ASN A 545 39.80 -16.56 42.43
N VAL A 546 40.47 -17.48 41.72
CA VAL A 546 41.40 -18.50 42.29
C VAL A 546 41.72 -19.64 41.29
N SER A 547 43.03 -19.96 41.27
CA SER A 547 43.76 -21.22 40.97
C SER A 547 43.85 -21.85 39.57
N ILE A 548 45.12 -22.05 39.19
CA ILE A 548 45.70 -22.92 38.17
C ILE A 548 45.56 -24.39 38.55
N ALA A 549 45.14 -25.25 37.61
CA ALA A 549 45.49 -26.68 37.53
C ALA A 549 45.29 -27.22 36.09
N GLU A 550 46.22 -28.07 35.64
CA GLU A 550 46.47 -28.57 34.27
C GLU A 550 45.47 -29.67 33.79
N SER A 551 45.05 -29.65 32.51
CA SER A 551 45.30 -30.65 31.42
C SER A 551 44.00 -31.31 30.87
N PRO A 552 43.95 -32.07 29.74
CA PRO A 552 44.45 -31.83 28.37
C PRO A 552 43.40 -32.10 27.22
N VAL A 553 43.59 -31.43 26.06
CA VAL A 553 43.31 -31.83 24.64
C VAL A 553 41.89 -32.24 24.15
N SER A 554 41.37 -31.46 23.18
CA SER A 554 40.97 -31.94 21.82
C SER A 554 41.01 -30.77 20.81
N PRO A 555 41.51 -30.96 19.57
CA PRO A 555 41.57 -29.90 18.57
C PRO A 555 40.19 -29.73 17.90
N ASN A 556 39.57 -28.57 18.09
CA ASN A 556 38.35 -28.21 17.35
C ASN A 556 38.70 -27.91 15.90
N GLU A 557 37.90 -28.51 15.03
CA GLU A 557 37.67 -28.11 13.64
C GLU A 557 37.19 -26.66 13.62
N GLU A 558 38.04 -25.75 13.13
CA GLU A 558 37.59 -24.41 12.71
C GLU A 558 37.06 -24.51 11.29
N SER A 559 35.79 -24.93 11.19
CA SER A 559 34.93 -24.57 10.06
C SER A 559 34.83 -23.05 10.01
N PHE A 560 35.11 -22.46 8.86
CA PHE A 560 35.10 -21.01 8.63
C PHE A 560 33.67 -20.45 8.54
N GLU A 561 32.88 -20.65 9.59
CA GLU A 561 31.61 -19.96 9.88
C GLU A 561 31.73 -19.24 11.22
N ASP A 562 32.70 -18.34 11.33
CA ASP A 562 32.70 -17.26 12.33
C ASP A 562 33.82 -16.29 11.96
N LEU A 563 33.55 -15.41 10.99
CA LEU A 563 34.28 -14.15 10.99
C LEU A 563 33.87 -13.43 12.27
N THR A 564 34.75 -13.44 13.26
CA THR A 564 34.54 -12.74 14.53
C THR A 564 34.10 -11.31 14.25
N GLU A 565 33.21 -10.77 15.09
CA GLU A 565 32.70 -9.39 15.00
C GLU A 565 33.86 -8.37 14.90
N GLU A 566 35.01 -8.70 15.49
CA GLU A 566 36.29 -7.98 15.36
C GLU A 566 36.87 -8.02 13.94
N SER A 567 36.82 -9.16 13.25
CA SER A 567 37.29 -9.30 11.87
C SER A 567 36.41 -8.51 10.88
N ILE A 568 35.10 -8.49 11.11
CA ILE A 568 34.14 -7.70 10.33
C ILE A 568 34.35 -6.20 10.60
N THR A 569 34.40 -5.79 11.87
CA THR A 569 34.66 -4.38 12.21
C THR A 569 36.06 -3.91 11.79
N LEU A 570 37.08 -4.77 11.80
CA LEU A 570 38.41 -4.46 11.23
C LEU A 570 38.37 -4.30 9.69
N ALA A 571 37.57 -5.14 8.99
CA ALA A 571 37.40 -5.04 7.55
C ALA A 571 36.66 -3.74 7.14
N TRP A 572 35.63 -3.33 7.89
CA TRP A 572 34.80 -2.16 7.58
C TRP A 572 35.31 -0.83 8.17
N ASN A 573 36.04 -0.82 9.30
CA ASN A 573 36.64 0.40 9.85
C ASN A 573 37.70 1.02 8.93
N ASN A 574 38.27 0.20 8.02
CA ASN A 574 39.22 0.68 7.02
C ASN A 574 38.54 1.16 5.74
N ILE A 575 37.22 0.97 5.57
CA ILE A 575 36.48 1.49 4.41
C ILE A 575 36.42 3.02 4.43
N ALA A 576 36.29 3.61 5.62
CA ALA A 576 36.38 5.07 5.82
C ALA A 576 37.80 5.63 5.59
N LYS A 577 38.81 4.75 5.48
CA LYS A 577 40.19 5.10 5.12
C LYS A 577 40.49 4.88 3.64
N LEU A 578 39.55 4.36 2.85
CA LEU A 578 39.71 4.23 1.41
C LEU A 578 39.84 5.62 0.81
N LYS A 579 41.05 5.95 0.37
CA LYS A 579 41.28 7.12 -0.47
C LYS A 579 41.07 6.71 -1.91
N LEU A 580 40.28 7.51 -2.63
CA LEU A 580 40.24 7.45 -4.08
C LEU A 580 41.66 7.63 -4.60
N TYR A 581 42.25 6.55 -5.10
CA TYR A 581 43.61 6.57 -5.61
C TYR A 581 43.64 7.18 -7.01
N GLU A 582 42.76 6.72 -7.91
CA GLU A 582 42.61 7.23 -9.28
C GLU A 582 41.19 7.07 -9.81
N GLN A 583 40.75 7.99 -10.68
CA GLN A 583 39.47 7.95 -11.39
C GLN A 583 39.74 7.96 -12.90
N TYR A 584 39.10 7.03 -13.62
CA TYR A 584 39.23 6.90 -15.07
C TYR A 584 37.86 7.09 -15.72
N LYS A 585 37.75 8.04 -16.66
CA LYS A 585 36.55 8.20 -17.50
C LYS A 585 36.71 7.35 -18.75
N ILE A 586 36.12 6.17 -18.73
CA ILE A 586 36.35 5.12 -19.73
C ILE A 586 35.33 5.23 -20.90
N HIS A 587 34.15 5.81 -20.67
CA HIS A 587 33.07 5.94 -21.68
C HIS A 587 32.38 7.33 -21.64
N LYS A 588 31.67 7.69 -22.73
CA LYS A 588 30.84 8.91 -22.81
C LYS A 588 29.42 8.71 -22.27
N ASP A 589 28.88 7.49 -22.30
CA ASP A 589 27.54 7.13 -21.83
C ASP A 589 27.58 6.21 -20.60
N THR A 590 26.49 6.25 -19.80
CA THR A 590 26.35 5.63 -18.47
C THR A 590 26.12 4.11 -18.45
N ALA A 591 25.98 3.46 -19.60
CA ALA A 591 25.74 2.02 -19.68
C ALA A 591 27.06 1.25 -19.75
N VAL A 592 27.66 0.95 -18.60
CA VAL A 592 28.67 -0.10 -18.49
C VAL A 592 27.95 -1.34 -17.98
N GLN A 593 27.80 -2.36 -18.83
CA GLN A 593 27.10 -3.60 -18.45
C GLN A 593 27.93 -4.44 -17.46
N SER A 594 29.26 -4.34 -17.48
CA SER A 594 30.13 -4.95 -16.47
C SER A 594 31.55 -4.37 -16.57
N CYS A 595 32.17 -4.04 -15.43
CA CYS A 595 33.58 -3.64 -15.36
C CYS A 595 34.30 -4.61 -14.43
N SER A 596 35.29 -5.33 -14.96
CA SER A 596 36.11 -6.26 -14.16
C SER A 596 37.55 -5.72 -14.10
N VAL A 597 37.99 -5.36 -12.90
CA VAL A 597 39.34 -4.82 -12.67
C VAL A 597 40.25 -5.95 -12.22
N PHE A 598 41.14 -6.40 -13.10
CA PHE A 598 42.18 -7.37 -12.75
C PHE A 598 43.51 -6.65 -12.57
N VAL A 599 43.99 -6.56 -11.33
CA VAL A 599 45.29 -5.97 -11.01
C VAL A 599 46.37 -7.04 -11.14
N ILE A 600 46.60 -7.51 -12.36
CA ILE A 600 47.83 -8.20 -12.71
C ILE A 600 48.40 -7.41 -13.89
N THR A 601 49.49 -6.68 -13.64
CA THR A 601 50.23 -5.87 -14.63
C THR A 601 49.50 -4.65 -15.21
N SER A 602 49.11 -3.69 -14.36
CA SER A 602 48.80 -2.31 -14.81
C SER A 602 47.69 -2.19 -15.88
N LEU A 603 46.78 -3.16 -16.05
CA LEU A 603 45.75 -3.15 -17.10
C LEU A 603 44.33 -3.14 -16.51
N ILE A 604 43.42 -2.39 -17.13
CA ILE A 604 41.98 -2.32 -16.79
C ILE A 604 41.19 -2.84 -17.99
N PHE A 605 40.22 -3.73 -17.75
CA PHE A 605 39.34 -4.27 -18.77
C PHE A 605 37.93 -3.70 -18.61
N ALA A 606 37.36 -3.19 -19.69
CA ALA A 606 35.98 -2.72 -19.75
C ALA A 606 35.20 -3.48 -20.84
N LEU A 607 33.94 -3.79 -20.54
CA LEU A 607 33.06 -4.57 -21.41
C LEU A 607 31.87 -3.71 -21.85
N ASP A 608 31.71 -3.58 -23.17
CA ASP A 608 30.48 -3.19 -23.84
C ASP A 608 30.13 -4.26 -24.91
N SER A 609 30.06 -3.90 -26.20
CA SER A 609 30.13 -4.85 -27.32
C SER A 609 31.57 -5.23 -27.70
N THR A 610 32.55 -4.61 -27.05
CA THR A 610 33.98 -4.77 -27.32
C THR A 610 34.74 -4.94 -26.01
N LEU A 611 35.82 -5.73 -26.06
CA LEU A 611 36.79 -5.84 -25.00
C LEU A 611 37.77 -4.67 -25.12
N LYS A 612 37.72 -3.73 -24.16
CA LYS A 612 38.62 -2.59 -24.11
C LYS A 612 39.65 -2.77 -23.01
N MET A 613 40.91 -2.50 -23.36
CA MET A 613 42.08 -2.64 -22.52
C MET A 613 42.73 -1.28 -22.29
N PHE A 614 42.85 -0.85 -21.04
CA PHE A 614 43.47 0.41 -20.67
C PHE A 614 44.72 0.16 -19.84
N SER A 615 45.77 0.95 -20.06
CA SER A 615 46.96 0.91 -19.19
C SER A 615 46.83 1.93 -18.06
N LYS A 616 47.01 1.45 -16.84
CA LYS A 616 47.01 2.23 -15.60
C LYS A 616 48.07 3.34 -15.64
N GLU A 617 49.27 3.01 -16.13
CA GLU A 617 50.43 3.92 -16.21
C GLU A 617 50.23 5.04 -17.23
N SER A 618 49.72 4.71 -18.42
CA SER A 618 49.55 5.69 -19.50
C SER A 618 48.18 6.40 -19.46
N LYS A 619 47.22 5.86 -18.71
CA LYS A 619 45.79 6.27 -18.69
C LYS A 619 45.11 6.28 -20.06
N MET A 620 45.71 5.61 -21.04
CA MET A 620 45.23 5.54 -22.40
C MET A 620 44.66 4.16 -22.72
N LEU A 621 43.69 4.13 -23.63
CA LEU A 621 43.22 2.91 -24.26
C LEU A 621 44.38 2.29 -25.06
N GLN A 622 44.80 1.08 -24.69
CA GLN A 622 45.81 0.35 -25.44
C GLN A 622 45.22 -0.45 -26.58
N ARG A 623 44.10 -1.15 -26.34
CA ARG A 623 43.44 -1.99 -27.35
C ARG A 623 41.93 -2.00 -27.18
N SER A 624 41.23 -2.13 -28.29
CA SER A 624 39.79 -2.35 -28.37
C SER A 624 39.55 -3.46 -29.37
N VAL A 625 38.91 -4.55 -28.93
CA VAL A 625 38.68 -5.73 -29.77
C VAL A 625 37.20 -6.07 -29.73
N SER A 626 36.58 -6.15 -30.90
CA SER A 626 35.23 -6.70 -31.06
C SER A 626 35.37 -8.15 -31.44
N PHE A 627 34.75 -9.05 -30.66
CA PHE A 627 34.69 -10.48 -30.99
C PHE A 627 33.43 -10.81 -31.79
N SER A 628 32.31 -10.16 -31.46
CA SER A 628 31.02 -10.34 -32.11
C SER A 628 30.21 -9.03 -32.13
N ASN A 629 29.03 -9.10 -32.76
CA ASN A 629 28.07 -8.00 -32.81
C ASN A 629 27.18 -7.95 -31.56
N MET A 630 27.33 -8.90 -30.63
CA MET A 630 26.57 -8.96 -29.38
C MET A 630 27.40 -8.48 -28.18
N ALA A 631 26.73 -8.14 -27.09
CA ALA A 631 27.39 -7.63 -25.88
C ALA A 631 28.26 -8.70 -25.20
N LEU A 632 29.35 -8.28 -24.57
CA LEU A 632 30.16 -9.14 -23.70
C LEU A 632 29.60 -9.10 -22.28
N SER A 633 29.42 -10.27 -21.66
CA SER A 633 28.78 -10.39 -20.35
C SER A 633 29.77 -10.43 -19.18
N SER A 634 30.86 -11.18 -19.31
CA SER A 634 31.87 -11.32 -18.24
C SER A 634 33.26 -11.64 -18.81
N CYS A 635 34.32 -11.18 -18.13
CA CYS A 635 35.71 -11.47 -18.49
C CYS A 635 36.56 -11.88 -17.29
N LEU A 636 37.58 -12.72 -17.53
CA LEU A 636 38.55 -13.16 -16.53
C LEU A 636 39.93 -13.40 -17.17
N ILE A 637 40.99 -13.40 -16.37
CA ILE A 637 42.36 -13.70 -16.83
C ILE A 637 42.78 -15.05 -16.24
N LEU A 638 43.38 -15.90 -17.07
CA LEU A 638 43.91 -17.18 -16.60
C LEU A 638 45.16 -16.98 -15.73
N PRO A 639 45.28 -17.64 -14.56
CA PRO A 639 46.49 -17.58 -13.75
C PRO A 639 47.65 -18.29 -14.46
N GLY A 640 48.71 -17.56 -14.78
CA GLY A 640 49.93 -18.08 -15.41
C GLY A 640 50.06 -17.77 -16.90
N ASP A 641 48.95 -17.58 -17.61
CA ASP A 641 48.93 -17.23 -19.03
C ASP A 641 48.42 -15.81 -19.25
N THR A 642 49.04 -15.08 -20.17
CA THR A 642 48.59 -13.72 -20.58
C THR A 642 47.31 -13.76 -21.43
N THR A 643 46.38 -14.67 -21.12
CA THR A 643 45.15 -14.93 -21.87
C THR A 643 43.93 -14.47 -21.09
N VAL A 644 43.10 -13.66 -21.76
CA VAL A 644 41.82 -13.16 -21.27
C VAL A 644 40.72 -14.05 -21.82
N ILE A 645 39.86 -14.53 -20.96
CA ILE A 645 38.61 -15.20 -21.33
C ILE A 645 37.49 -14.17 -21.27
N SER A 646 36.66 -14.09 -22.30
CA SER A 646 35.50 -13.20 -22.37
C SER A 646 34.28 -13.98 -22.85
N SER A 647 33.15 -13.84 -22.17
CA SER A 647 31.88 -14.46 -22.55
C SER A 647 30.95 -13.44 -23.21
N SER A 648 30.06 -13.91 -24.09
CA SER A 648 29.14 -13.05 -24.83
C SER A 648 27.72 -13.62 -24.87
N TRP A 649 26.77 -12.74 -25.18
CA TRP A 649 25.37 -13.09 -25.44
C TRP A 649 25.14 -13.82 -26.76
N ASP A 650 26.17 -14.02 -27.57
CA ASP A 650 26.14 -14.86 -28.78
C ASP A 650 26.37 -16.35 -28.49
N ASN A 651 26.28 -16.75 -27.21
CA ASN A 651 26.46 -18.11 -26.70
C ASN A 651 27.92 -18.61 -26.68
N HIS A 652 28.91 -17.77 -26.99
CA HIS A 652 30.31 -18.15 -27.05
C HIS A 652 31.19 -17.57 -25.93
N ILE A 653 32.29 -18.28 -25.69
CA ILE A 653 33.39 -17.90 -24.82
C ILE A 653 34.64 -17.73 -25.68
N TYR A 654 35.22 -16.54 -25.64
CA TYR A 654 36.37 -16.10 -26.41
C TYR A 654 37.65 -16.13 -25.58
N PHE A 655 38.73 -16.66 -26.15
CA PHE A 655 40.06 -16.69 -25.54
C PHE A 655 40.98 -15.74 -26.29
N TYR A 656 41.45 -14.68 -25.64
CA TYR A 656 42.22 -13.61 -26.26
C TYR A 656 43.61 -13.50 -25.62
N SER A 657 44.67 -13.63 -26.41
CA SER A 657 46.03 -13.46 -25.90
C SER A 657 46.42 -11.99 -25.86
N ILE A 658 46.76 -11.49 -24.67
CA ILE A 658 47.33 -10.16 -24.47
C ILE A 658 48.71 -10.05 -25.09
N ALA A 659 49.58 -11.06 -24.90
CA ALA A 659 50.95 -11.05 -25.42
C ALA A 659 50.99 -10.97 -26.95
N PHE A 660 50.13 -11.74 -27.62
CA PHE A 660 50.10 -11.80 -29.10
C PHE A 660 49.07 -10.86 -29.74
N GLY A 661 48.18 -10.24 -28.93
CA GLY A 661 47.18 -9.30 -29.41
C GLY A 661 46.16 -9.91 -30.38
N ARG A 662 45.81 -11.19 -30.21
CA ARG A 662 44.92 -11.92 -31.12
C ARG A 662 44.00 -12.89 -30.38
N LEU A 663 42.85 -13.17 -30.98
CA LEU A 663 41.96 -14.24 -30.56
C LEU A 663 42.68 -15.59 -30.77
N GLN A 664 42.79 -16.38 -29.70
CA GLN A 664 43.40 -17.71 -29.70
C GLN A 664 42.38 -18.78 -30.04
N ASP A 665 41.21 -18.75 -29.38
CA ASP A 665 40.17 -19.76 -29.56
C ASP A 665 38.77 -19.23 -29.26
N THR A 666 37.77 -20.00 -29.65
CA THR A 666 36.34 -19.72 -29.43
C THR A 666 35.63 -21.02 -29.06
N LEU A 667 34.96 -21.01 -27.92
CA LEU A 667 34.22 -22.15 -27.38
C LEU A 667 32.73 -21.81 -27.42
N LEU A 668 31.93 -22.66 -28.07
CA LEU A 668 30.48 -22.61 -27.93
C LEU A 668 30.12 -23.14 -26.54
N GLY A 669 29.73 -22.25 -25.64
CA GLY A 669 29.50 -22.61 -24.25
C GLY A 669 28.11 -23.18 -24.03
N HIS A 670 27.10 -22.49 -24.57
CA HIS A 670 25.70 -22.68 -24.18
C HIS A 670 24.77 -22.59 -25.40
N ASP A 671 23.49 -22.91 -25.21
CA ASP A 671 22.47 -22.80 -26.26
C ASP A 671 21.72 -21.45 -26.20
N ASP A 672 21.94 -20.68 -25.14
CA ASP A 672 21.47 -19.30 -24.95
C ASP A 672 22.57 -18.40 -24.34
N ALA A 673 22.26 -17.12 -24.15
CA ALA A 673 23.18 -16.07 -23.75
C ALA A 673 23.92 -16.39 -22.44
N ILE A 674 25.26 -16.33 -22.47
CA ILE A 674 26.08 -16.59 -21.29
C ILE A 674 26.01 -15.38 -20.36
N SER A 675 25.59 -15.61 -19.12
CA SER A 675 25.45 -14.56 -18.10
C SER A 675 26.76 -14.29 -17.36
N LYS A 676 27.55 -15.33 -17.06
CA LYS A 676 28.78 -15.20 -16.26
C LYS A 676 29.75 -16.35 -16.44
N ILE A 677 31.04 -16.06 -16.22
CA ILE A 677 32.12 -17.06 -16.19
C ILE A 677 32.99 -16.93 -14.92
N CYS A 678 33.55 -18.04 -14.44
CA CYS A 678 34.50 -18.07 -13.33
C CYS A 678 35.56 -19.16 -13.51
N TRP A 679 36.74 -18.92 -12.96
CA TRP A 679 37.86 -19.86 -12.98
C TRP A 679 38.21 -20.30 -11.56
N HIS A 680 38.23 -21.62 -11.32
CA HIS A 680 38.62 -22.20 -10.04
C HIS A 680 39.19 -23.61 -10.22
N ASP A 681 40.24 -23.98 -9.49
CA ASP A 681 40.88 -25.31 -9.54
C ASP A 681 41.13 -25.88 -10.95
N ASN A 682 41.71 -25.05 -11.83
CA ASN A 682 41.96 -25.39 -13.25
C ASN A 682 40.69 -25.80 -14.05
N ARG A 683 39.52 -25.33 -13.60
CA ARG A 683 38.24 -25.51 -14.28
C ARG A 683 37.61 -24.15 -14.57
N LEU A 684 36.97 -24.07 -15.73
CA LEU A 684 36.14 -22.94 -16.13
C LEU A 684 34.68 -23.31 -15.86
N TYR A 685 33.96 -22.39 -15.25
CA TYR A 685 32.53 -22.51 -15.00
C TYR A 685 31.81 -21.43 -15.81
N SER A 686 30.80 -21.81 -16.57
CA SER A 686 29.95 -20.89 -17.34
C SER A 686 28.48 -21.07 -16.99
N ALA A 687 27.75 -19.97 -16.85
CA ALA A 687 26.31 -19.97 -16.59
C ALA A 687 25.57 -19.23 -17.69
N SER A 688 24.39 -19.71 -18.06
CA SER A 688 23.60 -19.19 -19.17
C SER A 688 22.11 -19.06 -18.83
N TRP A 689 21.41 -18.33 -19.69
CA TRP A 689 19.95 -18.19 -19.71
C TRP A 689 19.24 -19.45 -20.20
N ASP A 690 19.99 -20.43 -20.74
CA ASP A 690 19.48 -21.77 -21.07
C ASP A 690 19.15 -22.62 -19.82
N SER A 691 19.26 -22.02 -18.63
CA SER A 691 18.98 -22.63 -17.33
C SER A 691 20.00 -23.70 -16.91
N THR A 692 21.21 -23.63 -17.48
CA THR A 692 22.30 -24.54 -17.19
C THR A 692 23.57 -23.84 -16.71
N VAL A 693 24.33 -24.55 -15.86
CA VAL A 693 25.72 -24.23 -15.54
C VAL A 693 26.61 -25.36 -16.06
N LYS A 694 27.59 -25.01 -16.90
CA LYS A 694 28.54 -25.95 -17.49
C LYS A 694 29.92 -25.82 -16.86
N VAL A 695 30.53 -26.96 -16.58
CA VAL A 695 31.88 -27.08 -16.00
C VAL A 695 32.82 -27.62 -17.07
N TRP A 696 33.89 -26.90 -17.33
CA TRP A 696 34.88 -27.22 -18.37
C TRP A 696 36.23 -27.53 -17.74
N HIS A 697 36.80 -28.68 -18.10
CA HIS A 697 38.19 -28.99 -17.77
C HIS A 697 39.13 -28.39 -18.81
N CYS A 698 40.12 -27.63 -18.37
CA CYS A 698 41.20 -27.18 -19.24
C CYS A 698 42.30 -28.23 -19.28
N VAL A 699 42.47 -28.90 -20.42
CA VAL A 699 43.58 -29.84 -20.62
C VAL A 699 44.81 -29.03 -21.05
N PRO A 700 45.93 -29.06 -20.29
CA PRO A 700 47.15 -28.37 -20.65
C PRO A 700 47.68 -28.86 -22.00
N ALA A 701 48.09 -27.92 -22.86
CA ALA A 701 48.54 -28.20 -24.23
C ALA A 701 49.72 -29.20 -24.33
N GLU A 702 50.45 -29.43 -23.24
CA GLU A 702 51.59 -30.35 -23.16
C GLU A 702 51.20 -31.84 -23.27
N VAL A 703 49.94 -32.20 -22.99
CA VAL A 703 49.48 -33.61 -22.96
C VAL A 703 49.00 -34.10 -24.33
N LEU A 704 48.57 -33.20 -25.23
CA LEU A 704 47.86 -33.57 -26.47
C LEU A 704 48.62 -33.24 -27.77
N SER A 705 49.85 -32.72 -27.72
CA SER A 705 50.62 -32.28 -28.90
C SER A 705 49.90 -31.24 -29.80
N THR A 706 48.88 -30.56 -29.27
CA THR A 706 48.10 -29.54 -29.97
C THR A 706 48.38 -28.15 -29.41
N LYS A 707 48.56 -27.15 -30.29
CA LYS A 707 48.85 -25.74 -29.93
C LYS A 707 47.65 -24.97 -29.32
N ARG A 708 46.59 -25.64 -28.89
CA ARG A 708 45.35 -25.02 -28.38
C ARG A 708 44.98 -25.65 -27.04
N HIS A 709 44.44 -24.84 -26.13
CA HIS A 709 43.80 -25.34 -24.91
C HIS A 709 42.53 -26.08 -25.31
N HIS A 710 42.41 -27.35 -24.94
CA HIS A 710 41.20 -28.12 -25.17
C HIS A 710 40.32 -28.02 -23.91
N PHE A 711 39.06 -27.64 -24.10
CA PHE A 711 38.07 -27.56 -23.05
C PHE A 711 37.08 -28.71 -23.22
N GLU A 712 37.12 -29.67 -22.30
CA GLU A 712 36.17 -30.78 -22.26
C GLU A 712 35.06 -30.46 -21.26
N LEU A 713 33.80 -30.66 -21.69
CA LEU A 713 32.64 -30.52 -20.80
C LEU A 713 32.65 -31.67 -19.79
N LEU A 714 32.78 -31.36 -18.52
CA LEU A 714 32.77 -32.33 -17.42
C LEU A 714 31.36 -32.59 -16.88
N ALA A 715 30.56 -31.54 -16.77
CA ALA A 715 29.23 -31.60 -16.18
C ALA A 715 28.37 -30.44 -16.67
N GLU A 716 27.06 -30.69 -16.72
CA GLU A 716 26.00 -29.75 -17.01
C GLU A 716 24.97 -29.86 -15.90
N LEU A 717 24.67 -28.74 -15.25
CA LEU A 717 23.79 -28.66 -14.09
C LEU A 717 22.57 -27.83 -14.45
N GLU A 718 21.38 -28.42 -14.42
CA GLU A 718 20.11 -27.75 -14.71
C GLU A 718 19.54 -27.10 -13.44
N HIS A 719 18.84 -25.96 -13.59
CA HIS A 719 18.10 -25.31 -12.51
C HIS A 719 16.71 -24.84 -12.97
N ASP A 720 15.70 -24.93 -12.11
CA ASP A 720 14.32 -24.57 -12.48
C ASP A 720 14.12 -23.06 -12.70
N VAL A 721 13.44 -22.72 -13.81
CA VAL A 721 13.23 -21.35 -14.32
C VAL A 721 12.15 -20.57 -13.56
N SER A 722 11.45 -21.21 -12.61
CA SER A 722 10.34 -20.59 -11.88
C SER A 722 10.75 -19.54 -10.83
N GLU A 723 12.06 -19.33 -10.64
CA GLU A 723 12.61 -18.33 -9.74
C GLU A 723 13.66 -17.50 -10.50
N LEU A 724 13.51 -16.17 -10.50
CA LEU A 724 14.60 -15.19 -10.68
C LEU A 724 14.93 -14.75 -12.13
N GLU A 725 14.10 -13.89 -12.72
CA GLU A 725 14.46 -13.16 -13.95
C GLU A 725 15.65 -12.16 -13.79
N HIS A 726 16.15 -11.89 -12.58
CA HIS A 726 17.16 -10.84 -12.36
C HIS A 726 18.34 -11.18 -11.43
N LEU A 727 18.50 -12.42 -10.96
CA LEU A 727 19.48 -12.73 -9.89
C LEU A 727 20.47 -13.87 -10.18
N TYR A 728 20.72 -14.19 -11.44
CA TYR A 728 21.75 -15.16 -11.88
C TYR A 728 23.15 -14.92 -11.26
N TYR A 729 23.47 -13.67 -10.88
CA TYR A 729 24.74 -13.33 -10.22
C TYR A 729 24.92 -13.95 -8.83
N VAL A 730 23.84 -14.11 -8.06
CA VAL A 730 23.88 -14.62 -6.68
C VAL A 730 23.73 -16.14 -6.66
N THR A 731 22.91 -16.70 -7.56
CA THR A 731 22.74 -18.15 -7.71
C THR A 731 24.03 -18.81 -8.18
N PHE A 732 24.74 -18.19 -9.12
CA PHE A 732 26.07 -18.65 -9.56
C PHE A 732 27.05 -18.74 -8.39
N PHE A 733 27.15 -17.71 -7.53
CA PHE A 733 28.07 -17.74 -6.39
C PHE A 733 27.64 -18.72 -5.30
N LYS A 734 26.33 -18.89 -5.03
CA LYS A 734 25.82 -19.88 -4.07
C LYS A 734 26.07 -21.30 -4.54
N LEU A 735 25.79 -21.61 -5.81
CA LEU A 735 26.07 -22.91 -6.41
C LEU A 735 27.59 -23.16 -6.44
N LEU A 736 28.39 -22.22 -6.95
CA LEU A 736 29.85 -22.38 -7.00
C LEU A 736 30.47 -22.58 -5.62
N HIS A 737 30.00 -21.86 -4.59
CA HIS A 737 30.51 -22.00 -3.21
C HIS A 737 30.12 -23.35 -2.59
N GLY A 738 28.90 -23.84 -2.84
CA GLY A 738 28.48 -25.18 -2.44
C GLY A 738 29.29 -26.28 -3.14
N PHE A 739 29.61 -26.12 -4.43
CA PHE A 739 30.38 -27.10 -5.20
C PHE A 739 31.88 -27.07 -4.93
N ILE A 740 32.47 -25.90 -4.73
CA ILE A 740 33.92 -25.74 -4.46
C ILE A 740 34.27 -26.13 -3.03
N TYR A 741 33.43 -25.79 -2.05
CA TYR A 741 33.74 -25.98 -0.63
C TYR A 741 32.94 -27.10 0.05
N GLY A 742 31.97 -27.73 -0.64
CA GLY A 742 31.05 -28.71 -0.03
C GLY A 742 31.38 -30.19 -0.24
N SER A 743 32.55 -30.56 -0.76
CA SER A 743 32.91 -31.99 -0.93
C SER A 743 34.14 -32.40 -0.11
N GLN A 744 33.94 -32.54 1.21
CA GLN A 744 34.82 -33.38 2.04
C GLN A 744 34.11 -34.54 2.73
N ASP A 745 32.81 -34.74 2.47
CA ASP A 745 32.11 -35.96 2.86
C ASP A 745 31.97 -36.88 1.65
N GLY A 746 32.79 -37.93 1.65
CA GLY A 746 32.55 -39.09 0.81
C GLY A 746 31.26 -39.78 1.26
N ASN A 747 30.42 -40.12 0.28
CA ASN A 747 29.05 -40.64 0.38
C ASN A 747 27.99 -39.56 0.59
N ASP A 748 27.44 -39.05 -0.50
CA ASP A 748 26.19 -39.61 -1.04
C ASP A 748 25.98 -39.12 -2.48
N ALA A 749 25.34 -39.97 -3.27
CA ALA A 749 25.09 -39.78 -4.68
C ALA A 749 24.27 -38.52 -4.97
N TRP A 750 24.72 -37.73 -5.95
CA TRP A 750 23.93 -36.77 -6.70
C TRP A 750 24.19 -36.98 -8.19
#